data_AF-A0A545VBD9-F1
#
_entry.id   AF-A0A545VBD9-F1
#
_cell.length_a   1.000
_cell.length_b   1.000
_cell.length_c   1.000
_cell.angle_alpha   90.00
_cell.angle_beta   90.00
_cell.angle_gamma   90.00
#
_symmetry.space_group_name_H-M   'P 1'
#
loop_
_entity.id
_entity.type
_entity.pdbx_description
1 polymer ?
#
loop_
_entity_poly.entity_id
_entity_poly.type
_entity_poly.pdbx_seq_one_letter_code
_entity_poly.pdbx_strand_id
1 'polypeptide(L)'
;MPSIASCLLAGLAVVDRAVAAKYSLSQTYDSSNFLKEFHFRETGTVPERQDDNWAWVKYQNVKDAEEKGLVSVKDEKVYLGVDFKTKLKNNEEGPRRDTLRVQSKWSFREGLVITRFYHMPKPVCGAWPAYWTVGENWPLYGEIDMYEGWNLHSVNKPAIHTAPKGTVGQCYLDSSAQSKIVSEDCDNQFQNNRNAWAGQGCQVEEEKDGIWGSPDGGIQALEWTKDTIKLYTWQIGNAPKNIDSDNPDTSSWGTPSVQLSSPGCDTSKAFGNQTILFTLPLCGDPPGKHQFWSQLPADSKSGKTCHQITGADTCVKYVAENPEAFKDFYFGINDVRLFVQDAQGSDDDNRNTKGQLSLDSSSSSALTFKYATSQSSGDNWVGIWPEDDTQAPTWGSTTWDYAKESSGSLKLTPPSSMKAGKYKAYLLSSDRKILAFLSTFDYKPESSDSSDSDSSSSSVAFSVKTHYYVNCGGSVNNNVDVKPGNGVCVRTNCDVGSLEIPSVGSCPDGQVRISYWQNADCGGDWYGYGYGSRGTCRGLWSNGWGFKSLWISCADPASDCIQQGTCTAAPEPVTEVCRAGADTKPDAAAFHLKTRYSGSCTGAVNNEVTVPHGNGQCIDTGCAVGSLEIDSVGNCPDGELRISYWDQPGCGGKWFGYGYASRSTCRTLWSGGWNFKSLWVSCAKQSDDCVSRGTCAIDDPSGNNVC
;
A
#
# COMPACT_ATOMS: atom_id res chain seq x y z
N MET A 1 -71.57 -29.37 -24.71
CA MET A 1 -70.74 -28.64 -23.73
C MET A 1 -69.27 -28.94 -24.05
N PRO A 2 -68.48 -27.98 -24.58
CA PRO A 2 -67.05 -28.15 -24.78
C PRO A 2 -66.19 -27.35 -23.79
N SER A 3 -64.92 -27.76 -23.71
CA SER A 3 -63.80 -27.26 -22.91
C SER A 3 -63.45 -25.77 -23.09
N ILE A 4 -62.79 -25.14 -22.09
CA ILE A 4 -61.43 -24.52 -22.16
C ILE A 4 -61.10 -23.71 -20.89
N ALA A 5 -59.84 -23.82 -20.40
CA ALA A 5 -59.13 -22.92 -19.46
C ALA A 5 -59.71 -22.77 -18.01
N SER A 6 -58.94 -22.49 -16.95
CA SER A 6 -57.52 -22.15 -16.78
C SER A 6 -57.01 -22.67 -15.43
N CYS A 7 -55.77 -23.19 -15.37
CA CYS A 7 -54.92 -23.13 -14.17
C CYS A 7 -53.47 -23.53 -14.52
N LEU A 8 -52.72 -22.60 -15.10
CA LEU A 8 -51.27 -22.70 -15.28
C LEU A 8 -50.59 -22.23 -13.99
N LEU A 9 -49.95 -23.15 -13.27
CA LEU A 9 -48.88 -22.83 -12.32
C LEU A 9 -47.55 -23.16 -12.99
N ALA A 10 -46.96 -22.17 -13.66
CA ALA A 10 -45.63 -22.28 -14.22
C ALA A 10 -44.60 -22.16 -13.09
N GLY A 11 -44.02 -23.30 -12.69
CA GLY A 11 -42.86 -23.34 -11.81
C GLY A 11 -41.61 -22.82 -12.53
N LEU A 12 -41.41 -21.50 -12.53
CA LEU A 12 -40.13 -20.89 -12.86
C LEU A 12 -39.14 -21.19 -11.72
N ALA A 13 -38.45 -22.34 -11.82
CA ALA A 13 -37.21 -22.53 -11.11
C ALA A 13 -36.21 -21.49 -11.63
N VAL A 14 -35.87 -20.52 -10.78
CA VAL A 14 -34.85 -19.51 -11.09
C VAL A 14 -33.52 -20.25 -11.20
N VAL A 15 -33.05 -20.44 -12.44
CA VAL A 15 -31.66 -20.82 -12.68
C VAL A 15 -30.85 -19.59 -12.34
N ASP A 16 -30.16 -19.62 -11.21
CA ASP A 16 -29.23 -18.57 -10.81
C ASP A 16 -28.16 -18.47 -11.90
N ARG A 17 -28.23 -17.39 -12.70
CA ARG A 17 -27.22 -17.11 -13.71
C ARG A 17 -26.02 -16.52 -12.99
N ALA A 18 -25.14 -17.41 -12.50
CA ALA A 18 -23.78 -17.03 -12.17
C ALA A 18 -23.19 -16.29 -13.39
N VAL A 19 -23.08 -14.97 -13.29
CA VAL A 19 -22.59 -14.14 -14.39
C VAL A 19 -21.10 -14.43 -14.55
N ALA A 20 -20.74 -14.99 -15.70
CA ALA A 20 -19.37 -15.32 -16.05
C ALA A 20 -18.45 -14.11 -15.80
N ALA A 21 -17.48 -14.26 -14.91
CA ALA A 21 -16.44 -13.27 -14.78
C ALA A 21 -15.53 -13.39 -16.01
N LYS A 22 -15.52 -12.34 -16.83
CA LYS A 22 -14.52 -12.15 -17.88
C LYS A 22 -13.34 -11.40 -17.27
N TYR A 23 -12.16 -11.58 -17.83
CA TYR A 23 -10.93 -11.06 -17.27
C TYR A 23 -10.01 -10.54 -18.38
N SER A 24 -9.20 -9.52 -18.09
CA SER A 24 -8.14 -9.00 -18.96
C SER A 24 -6.78 -9.13 -18.28
N LEU A 25 -5.76 -9.60 -19.01
CA LEU A 25 -4.40 -9.73 -18.50
C LEU A 25 -3.85 -8.37 -18.06
N SER A 26 -3.37 -8.31 -16.81
CA SER A 26 -2.78 -7.11 -16.21
C SER A 26 -1.28 -7.22 -16.07
N GLN A 27 -0.77 -8.38 -15.66
CA GLN A 27 0.65 -8.60 -15.37
C GLN A 27 1.01 -10.07 -15.60
N THR A 28 2.20 -10.32 -16.14
CA THR A 28 2.84 -11.65 -16.16
C THR A 28 4.13 -11.58 -15.37
N TYR A 29 4.39 -12.62 -14.57
CA TYR A 29 5.69 -12.92 -14.00
C TYR A 29 6.21 -14.22 -14.59
N ASP A 30 7.35 -14.15 -15.28
CA ASP A 30 7.96 -15.26 -16.00
C ASP A 30 9.49 -15.15 -15.95
N SER A 31 10.20 -16.00 -16.68
CA SER A 31 11.67 -15.97 -16.77
C SER A 31 12.28 -14.59 -17.08
N SER A 32 11.58 -13.68 -17.76
CA SER A 32 12.11 -12.35 -18.09
C SER A 32 12.20 -11.40 -16.88
N ASN A 33 11.38 -11.61 -15.84
CA ASN A 33 11.20 -10.63 -14.77
C ASN A 33 11.05 -11.22 -13.35
N PHE A 34 10.95 -12.55 -13.16
CA PHE A 34 10.63 -13.16 -11.87
C PHE A 34 11.55 -12.71 -10.72
N LEU A 35 12.87 -12.69 -10.95
CA LEU A 35 13.85 -12.23 -9.94
C LEU A 35 13.75 -10.72 -9.63
N LYS A 36 13.13 -9.94 -10.52
CA LYS A 36 12.86 -8.51 -10.33
C LYS A 36 11.54 -8.26 -9.61
N GLU A 37 10.50 -9.07 -9.87
CA GLU A 37 9.13 -8.84 -9.35
C GLU A 37 8.79 -9.65 -8.09
N PHE A 38 9.74 -10.43 -7.56
CA PHE A 38 9.66 -11.07 -6.24
C PHE A 38 10.80 -10.64 -5.29
N HIS A 39 10.52 -10.62 -4.00
CA HIS A 39 11.50 -10.49 -2.92
C HIS A 39 11.87 -11.87 -2.35
N PHE A 40 13.16 -12.08 -2.13
CA PHE A 40 13.70 -13.26 -1.44
C PHE A 40 13.91 -12.88 0.02
N ARG A 41 13.03 -13.34 0.90
CA ARG A 41 13.04 -13.01 2.33
C ARG A 41 14.03 -13.91 3.06
N GLU A 42 14.78 -13.33 4.00
CA GLU A 42 15.76 -14.06 4.82
C GLU A 42 15.18 -14.46 6.20
N THR A 43 13.97 -14.01 6.51
CA THR A 43 13.25 -14.17 7.78
C THR A 43 11.76 -14.41 7.56
N GLY A 44 11.06 -14.83 8.62
CA GLY A 44 9.60 -14.90 8.65
C GLY A 44 8.93 -13.53 8.60
N THR A 45 7.61 -13.52 8.81
CA THR A 45 6.76 -12.33 8.91
C THR A 45 7.23 -11.40 10.02
N VAL A 46 7.70 -11.98 11.13
CA VAL A 46 8.35 -11.25 12.24
C VAL A 46 9.86 -11.13 11.96
N PRO A 47 10.45 -9.91 11.82
CA PRO A 47 11.85 -9.73 11.42
C PRO A 47 12.87 -10.41 12.34
N GLU A 48 12.57 -10.54 13.64
CA GLU A 48 13.43 -11.18 14.63
C GLU A 48 13.35 -12.72 14.61
N ARG A 49 12.47 -13.31 13.80
CA ARG A 49 12.30 -14.76 13.66
C ARG A 49 12.80 -15.24 12.32
N GLN A 50 13.64 -16.27 12.33
CA GLN A 50 14.14 -16.90 11.11
C GLN A 50 13.03 -17.52 10.25
N ASP A 51 11.99 -18.03 10.89
CA ASP A 51 10.79 -18.58 10.24
C ASP A 51 9.58 -18.43 11.16
N ASP A 52 8.38 -18.34 10.59
CA ASP A 52 7.14 -18.16 11.35
C ASP A 52 6.72 -19.44 12.09
N ASN A 53 6.99 -20.62 11.51
CA ASN A 53 6.55 -21.94 11.97
C ASN A 53 7.71 -22.79 12.51
N TRP A 54 8.79 -22.13 12.95
CA TRP A 54 10.00 -22.73 13.53
C TRP A 54 10.74 -23.73 12.62
N ALA A 55 10.62 -23.62 11.30
CA ALA A 55 11.32 -24.50 10.35
C ALA A 55 12.85 -24.49 10.56
N TRP A 56 13.49 -25.65 10.40
CA TRP A 56 14.94 -25.83 10.54
C TRP A 56 15.67 -25.49 9.24
N VAL A 57 15.47 -24.26 8.77
CA VAL A 57 16.03 -23.77 7.50
C VAL A 57 16.70 -22.41 7.67
N LYS A 58 17.53 -22.04 6.69
CA LYS A 58 18.04 -20.68 6.52
C LYS A 58 17.56 -20.16 5.17
N TYR A 59 16.67 -19.18 5.16
CA TYR A 59 16.27 -18.54 3.91
C TYR A 59 17.41 -17.68 3.35
N GLN A 60 17.63 -17.72 2.04
CA GLN A 60 18.66 -16.94 1.36
C GLN A 60 18.06 -15.75 0.59
N ASN A 61 18.79 -14.64 0.56
CA ASN A 61 18.60 -13.58 -0.44
C ASN A 61 18.85 -14.12 -1.87
N VAL A 62 18.39 -13.37 -2.89
CA VAL A 62 18.46 -13.79 -4.30
C VAL A 62 19.89 -14.10 -4.77
N LYS A 63 20.88 -13.29 -4.37
CA LYS A 63 22.28 -13.44 -4.80
C LYS A 63 22.88 -14.74 -4.27
N ASP A 64 22.76 -14.99 -2.98
CA ASP A 64 23.27 -16.21 -2.35
C ASP A 64 22.50 -17.45 -2.86
N ALA A 65 21.22 -17.30 -3.20
CA ALA A 65 20.41 -18.35 -3.82
C ALA A 65 20.88 -18.69 -5.24
N GLU A 66 21.24 -17.71 -6.07
CA GLU A 66 21.81 -17.91 -7.41
C GLU A 66 23.19 -18.60 -7.33
N GLU A 67 24.08 -18.10 -6.47
CA GLU A 67 25.44 -18.66 -6.28
C GLU A 67 25.40 -20.13 -5.82
N LYS A 68 24.40 -20.50 -5.00
CA LYS A 68 24.19 -21.87 -4.52
C LYS A 68 23.36 -22.74 -5.47
N GLY A 69 22.74 -22.15 -6.49
CA GLY A 69 21.82 -22.84 -7.41
C GLY A 69 20.50 -23.26 -6.78
N LEU A 70 20.03 -22.54 -5.76
CA LEU A 70 18.70 -22.69 -5.15
C LEU A 70 17.62 -22.04 -6.01
N VAL A 71 17.96 -20.94 -6.68
CA VAL A 71 17.17 -20.36 -7.77
C VAL A 71 17.95 -20.44 -9.07
N SER A 72 17.24 -20.67 -10.17
CA SER A 72 17.79 -20.39 -11.49
C SER A 72 16.69 -20.04 -12.49
N VAL A 73 17.04 -19.26 -13.51
CA VAL A 73 16.17 -18.89 -14.61
C VAL A 73 16.86 -19.28 -15.91
N LYS A 74 16.31 -20.27 -16.62
CA LYS A 74 16.88 -20.87 -17.84
C LYS A 74 15.77 -21.44 -18.71
N ASP A 75 15.94 -21.42 -20.03
CA ASP A 75 15.04 -22.09 -20.98
C ASP A 75 13.55 -21.77 -20.74
N GLU A 76 13.27 -20.47 -20.57
CA GLU A 76 11.95 -19.88 -20.27
C GLU A 76 11.31 -20.34 -18.93
N LYS A 77 12.08 -21.00 -18.07
CA LYS A 77 11.63 -21.60 -16.81
C LYS A 77 12.30 -20.99 -15.58
N VAL A 78 11.55 -20.94 -14.49
CA VAL A 78 12.02 -20.55 -13.15
C VAL A 78 12.06 -21.79 -12.26
N TYR A 79 13.23 -22.05 -11.67
CA TYR A 79 13.45 -23.09 -10.66
C TYR A 79 13.58 -22.45 -9.28
N LEU A 80 12.81 -22.91 -8.30
CA LEU A 80 12.93 -22.55 -6.88
C LEU A 80 13.05 -23.83 -6.04
N GLY A 81 14.22 -24.08 -5.46
CA GLY A 81 14.54 -25.29 -4.71
C GLY A 81 15.27 -25.05 -3.39
N VAL A 82 15.72 -26.15 -2.79
CA VAL A 82 16.45 -26.21 -1.51
C VAL A 82 17.86 -26.78 -1.72
N ASP A 83 18.78 -26.56 -0.78
CA ASP A 83 20.08 -27.24 -0.82
C ASP A 83 19.90 -28.76 -0.65
N PHE A 84 20.08 -29.49 -1.74
CA PHE A 84 20.04 -30.96 -1.79
C PHE A 84 21.43 -31.61 -1.85
N LYS A 85 22.52 -30.86 -1.61
CA LYS A 85 23.91 -31.34 -1.72
C LYS A 85 24.66 -31.36 -0.38
N THR A 86 24.49 -30.34 0.46
CA THR A 86 25.34 -30.21 1.67
C THR A 86 24.85 -31.10 2.80
N LYS A 87 25.71 -32.02 3.27
CA LYS A 87 25.49 -32.73 4.54
C LYS A 87 25.89 -31.82 5.71
N LEU A 88 24.97 -31.57 6.61
CA LEU A 88 25.11 -30.64 7.73
C LEU A 88 25.44 -31.38 9.03
N LYS A 89 25.96 -30.66 10.02
CA LYS A 89 26.14 -31.21 11.38
C LYS A 89 24.78 -31.33 12.06
N ASN A 90 24.53 -32.48 12.64
CA ASN A 90 23.28 -32.81 13.32
C ASN A 90 23.32 -32.32 14.78
N ASN A 91 22.99 -31.05 14.98
CA ASN A 91 22.70 -30.45 16.28
C ASN A 91 21.70 -29.28 16.10
N GLU A 92 20.88 -29.01 17.12
CA GLU A 92 19.80 -28.00 17.02
C GLU A 92 20.33 -26.56 16.84
N GLU A 93 21.50 -26.28 17.42
CA GLU A 93 22.29 -25.04 17.23
C GLU A 93 23.16 -25.05 15.95
N GLY A 94 23.02 -26.09 15.12
CA GLY A 94 23.83 -26.30 13.93
C GLY A 94 23.49 -25.40 12.74
N PRO A 95 24.33 -25.40 11.69
CA PRO A 95 24.00 -24.75 10.43
C PRO A 95 22.75 -25.39 9.83
N ARG A 96 21.74 -24.58 9.56
CA ARG A 96 20.45 -25.01 8.99
C ARG A 96 20.52 -25.19 7.48
N ARG A 97 19.58 -25.95 6.90
CA ARG A 97 19.53 -26.18 5.46
C ARG A 97 19.11 -24.91 4.71
N ASP A 98 19.91 -24.50 3.73
CA ASP A 98 19.62 -23.31 2.93
C ASP A 98 18.39 -23.56 2.03
N THR A 99 17.40 -22.67 2.07
CA THR A 99 16.14 -22.77 1.30
C THR A 99 15.62 -21.38 0.88
N LEU A 100 14.43 -21.33 0.28
CA LEU A 100 13.81 -20.10 -0.22
C LEU A 100 12.44 -19.77 0.43
N ARG A 101 12.22 -18.48 0.65
CA ARG A 101 10.92 -17.85 0.90
C ARG A 101 10.79 -16.65 -0.04
N VAL A 102 9.99 -16.82 -1.09
CA VAL A 102 9.90 -15.89 -2.22
C VAL A 102 8.51 -15.27 -2.23
N GLN A 103 8.40 -13.94 -2.15
CA GLN A 103 7.14 -13.21 -2.01
C GLN A 103 7.00 -12.14 -3.11
N SER A 104 5.85 -12.00 -3.75
CA SER A 104 5.64 -10.99 -4.79
C SER A 104 5.81 -9.57 -4.24
N LYS A 105 6.40 -8.67 -5.03
CA LYS A 105 6.54 -7.24 -4.65
C LYS A 105 5.21 -6.52 -4.64
N TRP A 106 4.30 -6.94 -5.52
CA TRP A 106 2.98 -6.37 -5.69
C TRP A 106 1.93 -7.26 -5.01
N SER A 107 0.89 -6.61 -4.51
CA SER A 107 -0.30 -7.26 -3.96
C SER A 107 -1.51 -7.11 -4.88
N PHE A 108 -2.45 -8.04 -4.78
CA PHE A 108 -3.74 -8.03 -5.48
C PHE A 108 -4.89 -8.21 -4.48
N ARG A 109 -6.13 -7.89 -4.87
CA ARG A 109 -7.30 -8.05 -3.97
C ARG A 109 -8.57 -8.58 -4.64
N GLU A 110 -8.78 -8.32 -5.92
CA GLU A 110 -9.84 -8.97 -6.70
C GLU A 110 -9.26 -9.16 -8.11
N GLY A 111 -9.70 -10.20 -8.80
CA GLY A 111 -9.09 -10.60 -10.06
C GLY A 111 -9.02 -12.10 -10.23
N LEU A 112 -8.08 -12.52 -11.07
CA LEU A 112 -7.77 -13.91 -11.36
C LEU A 112 -6.24 -14.06 -11.38
N VAL A 113 -5.72 -15.07 -10.69
CA VAL A 113 -4.29 -15.43 -10.72
C VAL A 113 -4.16 -16.83 -11.29
N ILE A 114 -3.54 -16.98 -12.46
CA ILE A 114 -3.23 -18.29 -13.06
C ILE A 114 -1.73 -18.55 -12.90
N THR A 115 -1.36 -19.68 -12.28
CA THR A 115 0.04 -20.11 -12.17
C THR A 115 0.22 -21.44 -12.89
N ARG A 116 1.21 -21.48 -13.79
CA ARG A 116 1.54 -22.66 -14.59
C ARG A 116 2.89 -23.21 -14.14
N PHE A 117 2.89 -24.46 -13.69
CA PHE A 117 4.06 -25.18 -13.21
C PHE A 117 4.49 -26.26 -14.21
N TYR A 118 5.80 -26.50 -14.31
CA TYR A 118 6.37 -27.67 -14.99
C TYR A 118 6.90 -28.73 -14.00
N HIS A 119 6.89 -28.44 -12.70
CA HIS A 119 7.26 -29.39 -11.64
C HIS A 119 6.68 -28.94 -10.29
N MET A 120 6.11 -29.85 -9.51
CA MET A 120 5.66 -29.59 -8.13
C MET A 120 6.58 -30.27 -7.09
N PRO A 121 6.84 -29.66 -5.92
CA PRO A 121 7.74 -30.23 -4.92
C PRO A 121 7.29 -31.63 -4.48
N LYS A 122 8.18 -32.60 -4.64
CA LYS A 122 7.92 -34.01 -4.31
C LYS A 122 7.77 -34.21 -2.79
N PRO A 123 6.78 -34.98 -2.32
CA PRO A 123 6.64 -35.32 -0.90
C PRO A 123 7.86 -36.08 -0.38
N VAL A 124 8.42 -35.62 0.72
CA VAL A 124 9.57 -36.22 1.41
C VAL A 124 9.46 -35.96 2.91
N CYS A 125 9.86 -36.94 3.72
CA CYS A 125 9.85 -36.80 5.18
C CYS A 125 10.63 -35.56 5.63
N GLY A 126 9.96 -34.73 6.42
CA GLY A 126 10.50 -33.49 6.95
C GLY A 126 10.31 -32.27 6.04
N ALA A 127 9.71 -32.42 4.86
CA ALA A 127 9.39 -31.28 4.00
C ALA A 127 7.97 -30.74 4.21
N TRP A 128 7.81 -29.46 3.88
CA TRP A 128 6.54 -28.72 3.91
C TRP A 128 6.55 -27.66 2.80
N PRO A 129 6.21 -28.01 1.55
CA PRO A 129 6.09 -27.02 0.49
C PRO A 129 4.80 -26.23 0.67
N ALA A 130 4.85 -24.91 0.43
CA ALA A 130 3.64 -24.11 0.28
C ALA A 130 3.73 -23.15 -0.92
N TYR A 131 2.65 -23.07 -1.69
CA TYR A 131 2.33 -21.97 -2.61
C TYR A 131 0.98 -21.40 -2.20
N TRP A 132 0.98 -20.13 -1.82
CA TRP A 132 -0.07 -19.52 -0.99
C TRP A 132 -0.12 -18.01 -1.21
N THR A 133 -1.16 -17.37 -0.68
CA THR A 133 -1.28 -15.90 -0.68
C THR A 133 -1.65 -15.39 0.70
N VAL A 134 -1.04 -14.28 1.11
CA VAL A 134 -1.24 -13.71 2.47
C VAL A 134 -1.45 -12.20 2.45
N GLY A 135 -2.36 -11.74 3.30
CA GLY A 135 -2.56 -10.32 3.63
C GLY A 135 -1.61 -9.82 4.72
N GLU A 136 -1.52 -8.50 4.87
CA GLU A 136 -0.81 -7.89 6.01
C GLU A 136 -1.51 -8.25 7.35
N ASN A 137 -0.79 -8.13 8.47
CA ASN A 137 -1.34 -8.32 9.82
C ASN A 137 -2.10 -9.65 10.02
N TRP A 138 -1.57 -10.76 9.50
CA TRP A 138 -2.18 -12.09 9.60
C TRP A 138 -2.65 -12.44 11.04
N PRO A 139 -3.84 -13.06 11.20
CA PRO A 139 -4.79 -13.49 10.17
C PRO A 139 -5.84 -12.41 9.81
N LEU A 140 -5.63 -11.14 10.20
CA LEU A 140 -6.67 -10.10 10.09
C LEU A 140 -7.15 -9.86 8.65
N TYR A 141 -6.25 -9.95 7.68
CA TYR A 141 -6.55 -9.80 6.25
C TYR A 141 -6.51 -11.11 5.47
N GLY A 142 -6.59 -12.24 6.18
CA GLY A 142 -6.74 -13.57 5.59
C GLY A 142 -5.53 -14.14 4.86
N GLU A 143 -5.64 -15.42 4.53
CA GLU A 143 -4.63 -16.26 3.89
C GLU A 143 -5.32 -17.38 3.09
N ILE A 144 -4.73 -17.75 1.94
CA ILE A 144 -5.25 -18.75 1.02
C ILE A 144 -4.10 -19.65 0.57
N ASP A 145 -4.08 -20.88 1.05
CA ASP A 145 -3.07 -21.89 0.73
C ASP A 145 -3.55 -22.72 -0.45
N MET A 146 -2.92 -22.52 -1.62
CA MET A 146 -3.34 -23.14 -2.87
C MET A 146 -2.68 -24.50 -3.07
N TYR A 147 -1.43 -24.63 -2.63
CA TYR A 147 -0.70 -25.89 -2.59
C TYR A 147 -0.02 -25.99 -1.23
N GLU A 148 -0.44 -26.95 -0.40
CA GLU A 148 0.13 -27.16 0.93
C GLU A 148 0.02 -28.63 1.38
N GLY A 149 0.92 -29.02 2.27
CA GLY A 149 0.98 -30.34 2.90
C GLY A 149 2.38 -30.60 3.44
N TRP A 150 2.59 -31.73 4.11
CA TRP A 150 3.89 -32.04 4.71
C TRP A 150 4.22 -33.53 4.76
N ASN A 151 5.48 -33.84 5.04
CA ASN A 151 6.02 -35.19 5.09
C ASN A 151 5.69 -35.98 3.81
N LEU A 152 4.87 -37.03 3.92
CA LEU A 152 4.48 -37.92 2.81
C LEU A 152 2.96 -37.91 2.60
N HIS A 153 2.29 -36.79 2.91
CA HIS A 153 0.89 -36.57 2.51
C HIS A 153 0.68 -37.03 1.06
N SER A 154 -0.43 -37.73 0.81
CA SER A 154 -0.68 -38.35 -0.50
C SER A 154 -1.29 -37.41 -1.53
N VAL A 155 -1.79 -36.26 -1.08
CA VAL A 155 -2.63 -35.31 -1.83
C VAL A 155 -2.36 -33.90 -1.33
N ASN A 156 -2.66 -32.90 -2.17
CA ASN A 156 -2.64 -31.49 -1.79
C ASN A 156 -3.74 -31.21 -0.76
N LYS A 157 -3.46 -30.31 0.18
CA LYS A 157 -4.38 -29.87 1.22
C LYS A 157 -4.58 -28.34 1.20
N PRO A 158 -5.26 -27.78 0.17
CA PRO A 158 -5.62 -26.37 0.19
C PRO A 158 -6.35 -25.99 1.48
N ALA A 159 -5.94 -24.87 2.05
CA ALA A 159 -6.48 -24.32 3.29
C ALA A 159 -6.81 -22.84 3.11
N ILE A 160 -7.69 -22.31 3.95
CA ILE A 160 -8.03 -20.89 3.99
C ILE A 160 -8.21 -20.49 5.45
N HIS A 161 -7.53 -19.40 5.84
CA HIS A 161 -7.54 -18.86 7.19
C HIS A 161 -8.12 -17.44 7.16
N THR A 162 -9.07 -17.17 8.05
CA THR A 162 -9.64 -15.84 8.25
C THR A 162 -9.49 -15.40 9.71
N ALA A 163 -9.62 -14.10 9.93
CA ALA A 163 -9.79 -13.53 11.26
C ALA A 163 -11.01 -14.16 11.99
N PRO A 164 -11.11 -14.01 13.33
CA PRO A 164 -12.22 -14.56 14.09
C PRO A 164 -13.59 -14.10 13.58
N LYS A 165 -14.60 -14.95 13.72
CA LYS A 165 -15.98 -14.73 13.25
C LYS A 165 -16.62 -13.43 13.74
N GLY A 166 -16.21 -12.94 14.91
CA GLY A 166 -16.63 -11.65 15.47
C GLY A 166 -16.09 -10.41 14.73
N THR A 167 -15.06 -10.57 13.89
CA THR A 167 -14.40 -9.50 13.13
C THR A 167 -14.88 -9.44 11.68
N VAL A 168 -14.91 -10.59 10.99
CA VAL A 168 -15.19 -10.67 9.54
C VAL A 168 -16.56 -11.25 9.19
N GLY A 169 -17.30 -11.75 10.20
CA GLY A 169 -18.50 -12.55 9.99
C GLY A 169 -18.16 -14.03 9.82
N GLN A 170 -19.12 -14.83 9.40
CA GLN A 170 -18.87 -16.24 9.10
C GLN A 170 -18.12 -16.38 7.76
N CYS A 171 -17.24 -17.38 7.67
CA CYS A 171 -16.62 -17.81 6.43
C CYS A 171 -16.52 -19.34 6.44
N TYR A 172 -17.29 -20.00 5.57
CA TYR A 172 -17.34 -21.46 5.46
C TYR A 172 -17.08 -21.92 4.03
N LEU A 173 -16.46 -23.10 3.89
CA LEU A 173 -16.31 -23.78 2.60
C LEU A 173 -17.67 -24.15 1.99
N ASP A 174 -17.78 -23.90 0.70
CA ASP A 174 -18.93 -24.28 -0.12
C ASP A 174 -18.81 -25.75 -0.56
N SER A 175 -19.74 -26.57 -0.08
CA SER A 175 -19.77 -28.02 -0.34
C SER A 175 -20.10 -28.42 -1.78
N SER A 176 -20.34 -27.45 -2.67
CA SER A 176 -20.46 -27.68 -4.12
C SER A 176 -19.11 -27.78 -4.85
N ALA A 177 -17.99 -27.45 -4.20
CA ALA A 177 -16.64 -27.69 -4.73
C ALA A 177 -16.30 -29.19 -4.84
N GLN A 178 -15.34 -29.56 -5.69
CA GLN A 178 -15.03 -30.98 -5.97
C GLN A 178 -14.22 -31.68 -4.86
N SER A 179 -13.47 -30.91 -4.05
CA SER A 179 -12.56 -31.49 -3.06
C SER A 179 -13.29 -31.92 -1.79
N LYS A 180 -12.71 -32.91 -1.10
CA LYS A 180 -13.24 -33.46 0.14
C LYS A 180 -12.91 -32.52 1.30
N ILE A 181 -13.93 -31.97 1.94
CA ILE A 181 -13.77 -31.09 3.12
C ILE A 181 -13.22 -31.89 4.31
N VAL A 182 -12.19 -31.34 4.96
CA VAL A 182 -11.61 -31.80 6.22
C VAL A 182 -12.14 -30.97 7.39
N SER A 183 -12.04 -29.64 7.28
CA SER A 183 -12.61 -28.64 8.21
C SER A 183 -13.36 -27.58 7.41
N GLU A 184 -14.55 -27.18 7.87
CA GLU A 184 -15.45 -26.28 7.11
C GLU A 184 -15.36 -24.80 7.51
N ASP A 185 -15.03 -24.49 8.77
CA ASP A 185 -14.98 -23.13 9.32
C ASP A 185 -13.58 -22.54 9.14
N CYS A 186 -13.51 -21.40 8.44
CA CYS A 186 -12.23 -20.77 8.08
C CYS A 186 -11.68 -19.85 9.19
N ASP A 187 -12.44 -19.63 10.27
CA ASP A 187 -11.95 -18.91 11.46
C ASP A 187 -10.70 -19.60 12.03
N ASN A 188 -9.57 -18.90 11.96
CA ASN A 188 -8.28 -19.44 12.37
C ASN A 188 -8.16 -19.75 13.89
N GLN A 189 -9.15 -19.35 14.70
CA GLN A 189 -9.24 -19.67 16.12
C GLN A 189 -10.32 -20.73 16.42
N PHE A 190 -11.07 -21.19 15.41
CA PHE A 190 -12.06 -22.25 15.59
C PHE A 190 -11.39 -23.60 15.90
N GLN A 191 -11.99 -24.34 16.83
CA GLN A 191 -11.58 -25.69 17.16
C GLN A 191 -12.77 -26.50 17.67
N ASN A 192 -12.83 -27.77 17.30
CA ASN A 192 -13.88 -28.69 17.72
C ASN A 192 -13.35 -30.01 18.30
N ASN A 193 -12.02 -30.14 18.46
CA ASN A 193 -11.32 -31.32 18.98
C ASN A 193 -11.60 -32.63 18.19
N ARG A 194 -12.06 -32.52 16.94
CA ARG A 194 -12.43 -33.66 16.08
C ARG A 194 -11.73 -33.62 14.72
N ASN A 195 -11.90 -32.51 14.01
CA ASN A 195 -11.39 -32.26 12.67
C ASN A 195 -11.02 -30.78 12.42
N ALA A 196 -11.26 -29.90 13.40
CA ALA A 196 -10.79 -28.53 13.44
C ALA A 196 -9.94 -28.28 14.72
N TRP A 197 -8.73 -27.79 14.54
CA TRP A 197 -7.80 -27.33 15.59
C TRP A 197 -7.50 -25.84 15.38
N ALA A 198 -7.20 -25.12 16.47
CA ALA A 198 -6.81 -23.71 16.37
C ALA A 198 -5.52 -23.59 15.53
N GLY A 199 -5.50 -22.67 14.58
CA GLY A 199 -4.43 -22.54 13.58
C GLY A 199 -4.62 -23.37 12.30
N GLN A 200 -5.69 -24.16 12.16
CA GLN A 200 -5.93 -25.00 10.97
C GLN A 200 -6.76 -24.30 9.88
N GLY A 201 -7.66 -23.38 10.25
CA GLY A 201 -8.65 -22.84 9.33
C GLY A 201 -9.55 -23.92 8.71
N CYS A 202 -10.12 -23.60 7.54
CA CYS A 202 -10.89 -24.54 6.74
C CYS A 202 -9.97 -25.19 5.70
N GLN A 203 -10.06 -26.52 5.54
CA GLN A 203 -9.12 -27.29 4.72
C GLN A 203 -9.87 -28.37 3.93
N VAL A 204 -9.35 -28.67 2.72
CA VAL A 204 -9.82 -29.79 1.89
C VAL A 204 -8.71 -30.79 1.56
N GLU A 205 -9.05 -31.90 0.91
CA GLU A 205 -8.12 -32.81 0.26
C GLU A 205 -8.44 -32.94 -1.24
N GLU A 206 -7.48 -32.64 -2.11
CA GLU A 206 -7.59 -32.85 -3.56
C GLU A 206 -7.35 -34.34 -3.90
N GLU A 207 -8.29 -35.22 -3.54
CA GLU A 207 -8.20 -36.67 -3.79
C GLU A 207 -8.37 -37.07 -5.27
N LYS A 208 -8.74 -36.14 -6.14
CA LYS A 208 -8.91 -36.33 -7.59
C LYS A 208 -8.30 -35.15 -8.34
N ASP A 209 -7.72 -35.42 -9.50
CA ASP A 209 -7.23 -34.44 -10.50
C ASP A 209 -6.23 -33.38 -9.97
N GLY A 210 -5.76 -33.53 -8.73
CA GLY A 210 -4.75 -32.69 -8.09
C GLY A 210 -3.34 -32.88 -8.66
N ILE A 211 -2.45 -31.95 -8.29
CA ILE A 211 -1.10 -31.81 -8.84
C ILE A 211 0.02 -32.11 -7.82
N TRP A 212 -0.34 -32.66 -6.66
CA TRP A 212 0.56 -32.90 -5.53
C TRP A 212 1.76 -33.79 -5.90
N GLY A 213 2.98 -33.25 -5.79
CA GLY A 213 4.21 -33.94 -6.15
C GLY A 213 4.36 -34.29 -7.63
N SER A 214 3.56 -33.69 -8.52
CA SER A 214 3.56 -33.95 -9.96
C SER A 214 4.92 -33.59 -10.59
N PRO A 215 5.64 -34.55 -11.20
CA PRO A 215 6.91 -34.27 -11.87
C PRO A 215 6.72 -33.50 -13.19
N ASP A 216 5.51 -33.55 -13.76
CA ASP A 216 5.12 -32.83 -14.98
C ASP A 216 4.54 -31.44 -14.67
N GLY A 217 4.39 -31.09 -13.38
CA GLY A 217 3.77 -29.84 -12.94
C GLY A 217 2.24 -29.87 -13.01
N GLY A 218 1.64 -28.73 -13.34
CA GLY A 218 0.20 -28.52 -13.27
C GLY A 218 -0.18 -27.05 -13.42
N ILE A 219 -1.47 -26.75 -13.39
CA ILE A 219 -2.00 -25.39 -13.45
C ILE A 219 -2.94 -25.18 -12.26
N GLN A 220 -2.78 -24.06 -11.56
CA GLN A 220 -3.77 -23.59 -10.60
C GLN A 220 -4.28 -22.20 -10.99
N ALA A 221 -5.55 -21.93 -10.73
CA ALA A 221 -6.15 -20.63 -10.91
C ALA A 221 -6.95 -20.22 -9.67
N LEU A 222 -6.61 -19.07 -9.08
CA LEU A 222 -7.35 -18.43 -8.01
C LEU A 222 -8.25 -17.35 -8.62
N GLU A 223 -9.54 -17.60 -8.71
CA GLU A 223 -10.55 -16.61 -9.08
C GLU A 223 -11.09 -15.96 -7.80
N TRP A 224 -10.96 -14.64 -7.67
CA TRP A 224 -11.48 -13.90 -6.51
C TRP A 224 -12.31 -12.69 -6.94
N THR A 225 -13.58 -12.72 -6.58
CA THR A 225 -14.56 -11.64 -6.72
C THR A 225 -15.09 -11.21 -5.35
N LYS A 226 -15.83 -10.10 -5.30
CA LYS A 226 -16.55 -9.64 -4.09
C LYS A 226 -17.48 -10.69 -3.47
N ASP A 227 -17.96 -11.67 -4.25
CA ASP A 227 -18.96 -12.65 -3.84
C ASP A 227 -18.38 -14.07 -3.67
N THR A 228 -17.26 -14.38 -4.33
CA THR A 228 -16.67 -15.73 -4.35
C THR A 228 -15.14 -15.73 -4.35
N ILE A 229 -14.55 -16.71 -3.66
CA ILE A 229 -13.17 -17.16 -3.91
C ILE A 229 -13.27 -18.59 -4.44
N LYS A 230 -12.58 -18.89 -5.55
CA LYS A 230 -12.49 -20.24 -6.11
C LYS A 230 -11.07 -20.59 -6.46
N LEU A 231 -10.63 -21.77 -6.03
CA LEU A 231 -9.38 -22.38 -6.48
C LEU A 231 -9.71 -23.47 -7.48
N TYR A 232 -9.20 -23.36 -8.70
CA TYR A 232 -9.20 -24.41 -9.70
C TYR A 232 -7.82 -25.05 -9.78
N THR A 233 -7.76 -26.37 -9.93
CA THR A 233 -6.52 -27.14 -10.12
C THR A 233 -6.70 -28.08 -11.30
N TRP A 234 -5.71 -28.13 -12.19
CA TRP A 234 -5.68 -29.05 -13.33
C TRP A 234 -4.29 -29.66 -13.52
N GLN A 235 -4.26 -30.96 -13.80
CA GLN A 235 -3.09 -31.61 -14.39
C GLN A 235 -2.84 -31.07 -15.81
N ILE A 236 -1.58 -31.14 -16.27
CA ILE A 236 -1.20 -30.70 -17.62
C ILE A 236 -2.02 -31.46 -18.68
N GLY A 237 -2.62 -30.70 -19.60
CA GLY A 237 -3.50 -31.23 -20.65
C GLY A 237 -5.00 -31.27 -20.30
N ASN A 238 -5.36 -31.15 -19.01
CA ASN A 238 -6.77 -31.18 -18.57
C ASN A 238 -7.39 -29.79 -18.36
N ALA A 239 -6.61 -28.71 -18.49
CA ALA A 239 -7.10 -27.35 -18.32
C ALA A 239 -8.02 -26.89 -19.48
N PRO A 240 -8.95 -25.96 -19.24
CA PRO A 240 -9.84 -25.41 -20.26
C PRO A 240 -9.09 -24.75 -21.43
N LYS A 241 -9.63 -24.85 -22.66
CA LYS A 241 -8.96 -24.37 -23.89
C LYS A 241 -8.61 -22.88 -23.91
N ASN A 242 -9.24 -22.07 -23.06
CA ASN A 242 -9.01 -20.63 -22.94
C ASN A 242 -8.08 -20.25 -21.78
N ILE A 243 -7.45 -21.22 -21.09
CA ILE A 243 -6.54 -20.97 -19.96
C ILE A 243 -5.32 -20.12 -20.36
N ASP A 244 -4.87 -20.25 -21.62
CA ASP A 244 -3.75 -19.48 -22.17
C ASP A 244 -4.16 -18.10 -22.70
N SER A 245 -5.46 -17.80 -22.78
CA SER A 245 -5.99 -16.54 -23.30
C SER A 245 -5.55 -15.35 -22.44
N ASP A 246 -5.23 -14.22 -23.08
CA ASP A 246 -5.12 -12.93 -22.39
C ASP A 246 -6.47 -12.41 -21.89
N ASN A 247 -7.56 -13.01 -22.39
CA ASN A 247 -8.93 -12.72 -21.97
C ASN A 247 -9.66 -14.05 -21.64
N PRO A 248 -9.43 -14.66 -20.45
CA PRO A 248 -10.07 -15.92 -20.09
C PRO A 248 -11.54 -15.72 -19.66
N ASP A 249 -12.35 -16.77 -19.86
CA ASP A 249 -13.75 -16.85 -19.47
C ASP A 249 -13.95 -18.08 -18.58
N THR A 250 -14.15 -17.82 -17.29
CA THR A 250 -14.17 -18.84 -16.24
C THR A 250 -15.47 -19.64 -16.20
N SER A 251 -16.51 -19.24 -16.92
CA SER A 251 -17.78 -19.99 -16.97
C SER A 251 -17.66 -21.37 -17.62
N SER A 252 -16.61 -21.56 -18.43
CA SER A 252 -16.29 -22.82 -19.09
C SER A 252 -15.37 -23.75 -18.27
N TRP A 253 -14.94 -23.32 -17.07
CA TRP A 253 -13.87 -23.98 -16.32
C TRP A 253 -14.34 -25.15 -15.43
N GLY A 254 -15.65 -25.32 -15.26
CA GLY A 254 -16.24 -26.40 -14.47
C GLY A 254 -16.26 -26.13 -12.97
N THR A 255 -16.24 -27.19 -12.17
CA THR A 255 -16.29 -27.13 -10.71
C THR A 255 -14.90 -26.85 -10.13
N PRO A 256 -14.72 -25.86 -9.24
CA PRO A 256 -13.43 -25.59 -8.59
C PRO A 256 -13.09 -26.64 -7.52
N SER A 257 -11.79 -26.80 -7.24
CA SER A 257 -11.25 -27.56 -6.11
C SER A 257 -11.72 -27.01 -4.76
N VAL A 258 -11.74 -25.69 -4.60
CA VAL A 258 -12.17 -25.01 -3.37
C VAL A 258 -13.09 -23.86 -3.74
N GLN A 259 -14.13 -23.62 -2.95
CA GLN A 259 -15.01 -22.48 -3.13
C GLN A 259 -15.41 -21.88 -1.79
N LEU A 260 -15.41 -20.55 -1.71
CA LEU A 260 -16.12 -19.74 -0.74
C LEU A 260 -17.15 -18.92 -1.51
N SER A 261 -18.36 -18.79 -0.97
CA SER A 261 -19.48 -18.10 -1.61
C SER A 261 -20.25 -17.26 -0.59
N SER A 262 -20.69 -16.06 -0.98
CA SER A 262 -21.75 -15.33 -0.26
C SER A 262 -23.07 -16.14 -0.27
N PRO A 263 -23.85 -16.19 0.82
CA PRO A 263 -23.67 -15.54 2.12
C PRO A 263 -22.88 -16.40 3.16
N GLY A 264 -22.25 -17.48 2.72
CA GLY A 264 -21.41 -18.35 3.55
C GLY A 264 -20.07 -17.72 3.93
N CYS A 265 -19.56 -16.80 3.11
CA CYS A 265 -18.41 -15.94 3.41
C CYS A 265 -18.55 -14.56 2.73
N ASP A 266 -18.24 -13.48 3.45
CA ASP A 266 -18.06 -12.13 2.87
C ASP A 266 -16.58 -11.94 2.55
N THR A 267 -16.18 -12.34 1.33
CA THR A 267 -14.77 -12.34 0.90
C THR A 267 -14.17 -10.93 0.94
N SER A 268 -14.98 -9.89 0.75
CA SER A 268 -14.55 -8.49 0.78
C SER A 268 -14.13 -8.02 2.18
N LYS A 269 -14.67 -8.62 3.24
CA LYS A 269 -14.29 -8.37 4.65
C LYS A 269 -13.24 -9.35 5.16
N ALA A 270 -13.35 -10.61 4.76
CA ALA A 270 -12.45 -11.67 5.22
C ALA A 270 -11.01 -11.51 4.71
N PHE A 271 -10.82 -10.88 3.55
CA PHE A 271 -9.51 -10.78 2.89
C PHE A 271 -9.16 -9.33 2.49
N GLY A 272 -7.94 -8.91 2.81
CA GLY A 272 -7.32 -7.65 2.35
C GLY A 272 -6.38 -7.88 1.16
N ASN A 273 -5.59 -6.89 0.79
CA ASN A 273 -4.59 -7.04 -0.29
C ASN A 273 -3.64 -8.22 0.01
N GLN A 274 -3.61 -9.22 -0.87
CA GLN A 274 -2.79 -10.43 -0.76
C GLN A 274 -1.50 -10.30 -1.58
N THR A 275 -0.40 -10.84 -1.07
CA THR A 275 0.83 -11.10 -1.84
C THR A 275 0.98 -12.59 -2.09
N ILE A 276 1.67 -12.97 -3.17
CA ILE A 276 1.88 -14.37 -3.58
C ILE A 276 3.18 -14.89 -2.97
N LEU A 277 3.19 -16.08 -2.37
CA LEU A 277 4.37 -16.69 -1.78
C LEU A 277 4.66 -18.10 -2.31
N PHE A 278 5.95 -18.40 -2.47
CA PHE A 278 6.51 -19.73 -2.65
C PHE A 278 7.50 -20.01 -1.52
N THR A 279 7.29 -21.08 -0.76
CA THR A 279 8.09 -21.42 0.42
C THR A 279 8.41 -22.90 0.45
N LEU A 280 9.66 -23.22 0.83
CA LEU A 280 10.16 -24.59 0.97
C LEU A 280 10.79 -24.85 2.37
N PRO A 281 10.05 -24.63 3.48
CA PRO A 281 10.50 -24.98 4.82
C PRO A 281 10.65 -26.50 5.01
N LEU A 282 11.49 -26.84 5.98
CA LEU A 282 11.75 -28.21 6.42
C LEU A 282 11.67 -28.28 7.95
N CYS A 283 11.10 -29.35 8.48
CA CYS A 283 10.73 -29.49 9.90
C CYS A 283 9.84 -28.32 10.37
N GLY A 284 9.98 -27.87 11.62
CA GLY A 284 9.06 -26.91 12.23
C GLY A 284 7.80 -27.57 12.79
N ASP A 285 6.74 -26.78 12.95
CA ASP A 285 5.44 -27.17 13.48
C ASP A 285 4.39 -27.10 12.35
N PRO A 286 3.83 -28.23 11.85
CA PRO A 286 3.80 -29.55 12.46
C PRO A 286 4.94 -30.56 12.17
N PRO A 287 5.58 -30.67 10.99
CA PRO A 287 6.23 -31.93 10.57
C PRO A 287 7.48 -32.32 11.35
N GLY A 288 8.12 -31.36 12.05
CA GLY A 288 9.26 -31.58 12.91
C GLY A 288 8.93 -32.08 14.32
N LYS A 289 7.68 -31.96 14.78
CA LYS A 289 7.29 -32.41 16.13
C LYS A 289 7.30 -33.93 16.22
N HIS A 290 7.64 -34.44 17.41
CA HIS A 290 7.66 -35.88 17.70
C HIS A 290 6.34 -36.61 17.35
N GLN A 291 5.18 -35.96 17.54
CA GLN A 291 3.88 -36.53 17.16
C GLN A 291 3.80 -36.81 15.65
N PHE A 292 4.10 -35.84 14.79
CA PHE A 292 4.03 -35.98 13.34
C PHE A 292 5.23 -36.72 12.73
N TRP A 293 6.38 -36.73 13.41
CA TRP A 293 7.59 -37.45 12.95
C TRP A 293 7.58 -38.94 13.30
N SER A 294 7.21 -39.27 14.55
CA SER A 294 7.43 -40.60 15.14
C SER A 294 6.16 -41.38 15.45
N GLN A 295 5.02 -40.71 15.69
CA GLN A 295 3.79 -41.34 16.21
C GLN A 295 2.69 -41.48 15.16
N LEU A 296 2.47 -40.44 14.35
CA LEU A 296 1.47 -40.46 13.28
C LEU A 296 2.07 -40.97 11.96
N PRO A 297 1.27 -41.67 11.11
CA PRO A 297 1.66 -42.02 9.75
C PRO A 297 2.15 -40.82 8.94
N ALA A 298 3.22 -40.98 8.17
CA ALA A 298 3.80 -39.91 7.37
C ALA A 298 2.87 -39.41 6.25
N ASP A 299 1.94 -40.26 5.82
CA ASP A 299 0.86 -39.96 4.86
C ASP A 299 -0.41 -39.37 5.52
N SER A 300 -0.42 -39.26 6.86
CA SER A 300 -1.59 -38.94 7.68
C SER A 300 -2.81 -39.88 7.46
N LYS A 301 -2.57 -41.10 6.97
CA LYS A 301 -3.60 -42.12 6.73
C LYS A 301 -3.29 -43.42 7.46
N SER A 302 -2.48 -44.29 6.89
CA SER A 302 -2.21 -45.64 7.45
C SER A 302 -0.81 -46.18 7.15
N GLY A 303 0.05 -45.36 6.53
CA GLY A 303 1.44 -45.71 6.27
C GLY A 303 2.33 -45.76 7.51
N LYS A 304 3.63 -45.95 7.26
CA LYS A 304 4.67 -45.86 8.29
C LYS A 304 4.89 -44.41 8.73
N THR A 305 5.41 -44.20 9.94
CA THR A 305 5.84 -42.88 10.42
C THR A 305 7.16 -42.47 9.76
N CYS A 306 7.49 -41.17 9.72
CA CYS A 306 8.74 -40.72 9.09
C CYS A 306 9.98 -41.28 9.80
N HIS A 307 9.93 -41.44 11.13
CA HIS A 307 10.93 -42.17 11.89
C HIS A 307 11.13 -43.62 11.38
N GLN A 308 10.05 -44.36 11.16
CA GLN A 308 10.11 -45.75 10.65
C GLN A 308 10.58 -45.87 9.20
N ILE A 309 10.38 -44.83 8.38
CA ILE A 309 10.78 -44.81 6.96
C ILE A 309 12.26 -44.44 6.84
N THR A 310 12.70 -43.45 7.61
CA THR A 310 14.05 -42.86 7.49
C THR A 310 15.08 -43.46 8.43
N GLY A 311 14.64 -44.10 9.54
CA GLY A 311 15.50 -44.54 10.63
C GLY A 311 16.09 -43.41 11.48
N ALA A 312 15.69 -42.15 11.25
CA ALA A 312 16.20 -41.00 11.98
C ALA A 312 15.31 -40.63 13.18
N ASP A 313 15.92 -40.40 14.35
CA ASP A 313 15.22 -40.12 15.60
C ASP A 313 14.40 -38.81 15.57
N THR A 314 14.89 -37.82 14.82
CA THR A 314 14.24 -36.51 14.66
C THR A 314 14.24 -36.06 13.20
N CYS A 315 13.31 -35.17 12.86
CA CYS A 315 13.27 -34.53 11.55
C CYS A 315 14.58 -33.79 11.23
N VAL A 316 15.10 -33.02 12.19
CA VAL A 316 16.36 -32.25 12.06
C VAL A 316 17.54 -33.17 11.71
N LYS A 317 17.65 -34.33 12.38
CA LYS A 317 18.66 -35.35 12.05
C LYS A 317 18.55 -35.84 10.61
N TYR A 318 17.33 -36.15 10.15
CA TYR A 318 17.12 -36.57 8.76
C TYR A 318 17.50 -35.48 7.76
N VAL A 319 16.96 -34.26 7.94
CA VAL A 319 17.19 -33.10 7.07
C VAL A 319 18.67 -32.71 7.02
N ALA A 320 19.38 -32.72 8.15
CA ALA A 320 20.81 -32.41 8.20
C ALA A 320 21.65 -33.46 7.45
N GLU A 321 21.35 -34.75 7.66
CA GLU A 321 22.23 -35.84 7.25
C GLU A 321 21.98 -36.41 5.85
N ASN A 322 20.82 -36.14 5.23
CA ASN A 322 20.34 -36.76 3.98
C ASN A 322 19.94 -35.73 2.91
N PRO A 323 20.88 -34.88 2.44
CA PRO A 323 20.56 -33.77 1.53
C PRO A 323 19.94 -34.21 0.20
N GLU A 324 20.41 -35.30 -0.40
CA GLU A 324 19.92 -35.81 -1.71
C GLU A 324 18.43 -36.22 -1.70
N ALA A 325 17.84 -36.44 -0.52
CA ALA A 325 16.40 -36.71 -0.39
C ALA A 325 15.52 -35.55 -0.89
N PHE A 326 16.06 -34.32 -0.87
CA PHE A 326 15.36 -33.10 -1.24
C PHE A 326 15.66 -32.64 -2.68
N LYS A 327 16.32 -33.46 -3.50
CA LYS A 327 16.67 -33.12 -4.89
C LYS A 327 15.46 -32.78 -5.76
N ASP A 328 14.35 -33.52 -5.57
CA ASP A 328 13.08 -33.31 -6.27
C ASP A 328 12.14 -32.38 -5.46
N PHE A 329 12.62 -31.70 -4.41
CA PHE A 329 11.83 -30.80 -3.57
C PHE A 329 11.98 -29.35 -4.05
N TYR A 330 11.34 -29.05 -5.20
CA TYR A 330 11.41 -27.73 -5.83
C TYR A 330 10.12 -27.40 -6.59
N PHE A 331 9.79 -26.10 -6.66
CA PHE A 331 8.79 -25.56 -7.58
C PHE A 331 9.47 -25.27 -8.92
N GLY A 332 8.93 -25.84 -9.99
CA GLY A 332 9.25 -25.46 -11.36
C GLY A 332 8.11 -24.62 -11.92
N ILE A 333 8.33 -23.33 -12.11
CA ILE A 333 7.32 -22.36 -12.57
C ILE A 333 7.63 -21.98 -14.03
N ASN A 334 6.62 -22.02 -14.90
CA ASN A 334 6.68 -21.39 -16.21
C ASN A 334 6.35 -19.89 -16.06
N ASP A 335 5.20 -19.60 -15.46
CA ASP A 335 4.70 -18.24 -15.26
C ASP A 335 3.59 -18.13 -14.19
N VAL A 336 3.40 -16.90 -13.70
CA VAL A 336 2.27 -16.44 -12.87
C VAL A 336 1.61 -15.26 -13.59
N ARG A 337 0.33 -15.34 -13.92
CA ARG A 337 -0.42 -14.32 -14.67
C ARG A 337 -1.55 -13.76 -13.82
N LEU A 338 -1.57 -12.44 -13.66
CA LEU A 338 -2.59 -11.70 -12.92
C LEU A 338 -3.50 -10.99 -13.91
N PHE A 339 -4.81 -11.15 -13.73
CA PHE A 339 -5.86 -10.55 -14.55
C PHE A 339 -6.82 -9.74 -13.69
N VAL A 340 -7.35 -8.66 -14.25
CA VAL A 340 -8.42 -7.85 -13.65
C VAL A 340 -9.77 -8.26 -14.24
N GLN A 341 -10.85 -8.21 -13.45
CA GLN A 341 -12.19 -8.56 -13.93
C GLN A 341 -12.73 -7.49 -14.90
N ASP A 342 -13.17 -7.93 -16.07
CA ASP A 342 -13.79 -7.09 -17.09
C ASP A 342 -15.15 -6.58 -16.62
N ALA A 343 -15.46 -5.36 -17.02
CA ALA A 343 -16.71 -4.70 -16.76
C ALA A 343 -17.90 -5.33 -17.56
N GLN A 344 -18.49 -6.42 -17.06
CA GLN A 344 -19.68 -7.09 -17.63
C GLN A 344 -20.86 -6.14 -17.87
N GLY A 345 -21.27 -5.98 -19.13
CA GLY A 345 -22.31 -5.03 -19.56
C GLY A 345 -23.73 -5.34 -19.06
N SER A 346 -24.12 -4.69 -17.96
CA SER A 346 -25.51 -4.46 -17.57
C SER A 346 -25.75 -2.97 -17.31
N ASP A 347 -26.93 -2.47 -17.69
CA ASP A 347 -27.36 -1.08 -17.50
C ASP A 347 -27.76 -0.82 -16.03
N ASP A 348 -26.78 -0.90 -15.13
CA ASP A 348 -26.84 -0.30 -13.81
C ASP A 348 -25.42 0.13 -13.41
N ASP A 349 -25.33 1.27 -12.72
CA ASP A 349 -24.08 1.89 -12.33
C ASP A 349 -23.28 1.01 -11.35
N ASN A 350 -21.97 1.27 -11.22
CA ASN A 350 -21.03 0.68 -10.25
C ASN A 350 -20.41 -0.70 -10.61
N ARG A 351 -19.16 -0.70 -11.10
CA ARG A 351 -18.32 -1.90 -11.28
C ARG A 351 -16.97 -1.74 -10.56
N ASN A 352 -16.44 -2.86 -10.08
CA ASN A 352 -15.10 -3.01 -9.47
C ASN A 352 -14.19 -3.76 -10.48
N THR A 353 -12.88 -3.56 -10.65
CA THR A 353 -11.94 -2.51 -10.17
C THR A 353 -12.57 -1.14 -9.91
N LYS A 354 -12.23 -0.50 -8.76
CA LYS A 354 -13.05 0.61 -8.21
C LYS A 354 -13.20 1.78 -9.17
N GLY A 355 -12.26 1.98 -10.09
CA GLY A 355 -12.39 2.88 -11.21
C GLY A 355 -12.27 2.24 -12.59
N GLN A 356 -12.81 2.94 -13.59
CA GLN A 356 -12.64 2.65 -15.02
C GLN A 356 -11.82 3.76 -15.67
N LEU A 357 -11.09 3.44 -16.74
CA LEU A 357 -10.47 4.43 -17.61
C LEU A 357 -10.53 3.95 -19.07
N SER A 358 -11.06 4.78 -19.97
CA SER A 358 -11.17 4.47 -21.40
C SER A 358 -11.01 5.75 -22.23
N LEU A 359 -10.56 5.61 -23.48
CA LEU A 359 -10.41 6.71 -24.42
C LEU A 359 -11.61 6.77 -25.37
N ASP A 360 -12.21 7.95 -25.54
CA ASP A 360 -13.24 8.19 -26.55
C ASP A 360 -12.59 8.43 -27.91
N SER A 361 -12.68 7.44 -28.80
CA SER A 361 -12.03 7.43 -30.12
C SER A 361 -12.67 8.38 -31.15
N SER A 362 -13.66 9.19 -30.76
CA SER A 362 -14.41 10.07 -31.68
C SER A 362 -13.77 11.44 -31.96
N SER A 363 -12.73 11.84 -31.23
CA SER A 363 -12.02 13.12 -31.44
C SER A 363 -10.51 12.95 -31.65
N SER A 364 -10.04 13.32 -32.84
CA SER A 364 -8.64 13.25 -33.29
C SER A 364 -7.69 14.31 -32.71
N SER A 365 -8.22 15.48 -32.33
CA SER A 365 -7.43 16.63 -31.87
C SER A 365 -7.29 16.77 -30.35
N ALA A 366 -8.01 15.98 -29.55
CA ALA A 366 -7.89 15.97 -28.10
C ALA A 366 -8.22 14.59 -27.52
N LEU A 367 -7.44 14.15 -26.52
CA LEU A 367 -7.61 12.83 -25.91
C LEU A 367 -8.65 12.93 -24.78
N THR A 368 -9.88 12.51 -25.08
CA THR A 368 -11.00 12.57 -24.13
C THR A 368 -11.12 11.23 -23.40
N PHE A 369 -10.72 11.20 -22.13
CA PHE A 369 -10.79 10.01 -21.29
C PHE A 369 -12.09 9.97 -20.50
N LYS A 370 -12.85 8.88 -20.61
CA LYS A 370 -13.96 8.57 -19.72
C LYS A 370 -13.41 7.80 -18.53
N TYR A 371 -13.70 8.29 -17.33
CA TYR A 371 -13.22 7.71 -16.09
C TYR A 371 -14.35 7.52 -15.08
N ALA A 372 -14.16 6.54 -14.20
CA ALA A 372 -14.94 6.36 -12.97
C ALA A 372 -13.96 6.00 -11.84
N THR A 373 -14.33 6.24 -10.59
CA THR A 373 -13.67 5.70 -9.40
C THR A 373 -14.53 5.83 -8.14
N SER A 374 -14.75 4.71 -7.45
CA SER A 374 -15.34 4.63 -6.10
C SER A 374 -14.28 4.72 -4.99
N GLN A 375 -13.09 5.24 -5.33
CA GLN A 375 -12.14 5.91 -4.45
C GLN A 375 -12.02 7.39 -4.90
N SER A 376 -13.15 8.09 -4.98
CA SER A 376 -13.23 9.48 -5.45
C SER A 376 -12.51 10.45 -4.51
N SER A 377 -11.62 11.27 -5.06
CA SER A 377 -10.95 12.37 -4.38
C SER A 377 -10.73 13.51 -5.37
N GLY A 378 -10.82 14.76 -4.89
CA GLY A 378 -10.50 15.95 -5.68
C GLY A 378 -9.04 16.01 -6.18
N ASP A 379 -8.17 15.17 -5.61
CA ASP A 379 -6.76 15.03 -5.99
C ASP A 379 -6.46 13.80 -6.86
N ASN A 380 -7.47 13.05 -7.30
CA ASN A 380 -7.30 11.99 -8.30
C ASN A 380 -6.99 12.61 -9.67
N TRP A 381 -6.16 11.95 -10.49
CA TRP A 381 -5.69 12.50 -11.77
C TRP A 381 -5.47 11.42 -12.82
N VAL A 382 -5.61 11.77 -14.10
CA VAL A 382 -5.25 10.90 -15.23
C VAL A 382 -3.95 11.40 -15.83
N GLY A 383 -3.00 10.51 -16.06
CA GLY A 383 -1.75 10.78 -16.79
C GLY A 383 -1.54 9.86 -17.99
N ILE A 384 -0.77 10.33 -18.97
CA ILE A 384 -0.40 9.58 -20.19
C ILE A 384 1.12 9.37 -20.25
N TRP A 385 1.56 8.20 -20.70
CA TRP A 385 2.97 7.85 -20.93
C TRP A 385 3.15 7.12 -22.28
N PRO A 386 4.33 7.15 -22.91
CA PRO A 386 4.67 6.24 -24.01
C PRO A 386 4.45 4.77 -23.60
N GLU A 387 4.01 3.90 -24.52
CA GLU A 387 3.80 2.47 -24.23
C GLU A 387 5.08 1.81 -23.67
N ASP A 388 6.22 2.15 -24.28
CA ASP A 388 7.57 1.66 -23.96
C ASP A 388 8.20 2.30 -22.71
N ASP A 389 7.53 3.25 -22.06
CA ASP A 389 8.02 3.87 -20.82
C ASP A 389 7.94 2.87 -19.65
N THR A 390 9.07 2.22 -19.40
CA THR A 390 9.27 1.26 -18.30
C THR A 390 9.17 1.86 -16.90
N GLN A 391 9.09 3.19 -16.76
CA GLN A 391 8.97 3.90 -15.48
C GLN A 391 7.54 4.41 -15.21
N ALA A 392 6.61 4.28 -16.15
CA ALA A 392 5.20 4.62 -15.91
C ALA A 392 4.54 3.68 -14.86
N PRO A 393 3.62 4.17 -14.00
CA PRO A 393 3.19 5.56 -13.83
C PRO A 393 3.97 6.34 -12.75
N THR A 394 5.26 6.01 -12.51
CA THR A 394 6.01 6.53 -11.35
C THR A 394 6.59 7.93 -11.54
N TRP A 395 7.10 8.26 -12.74
CA TRP A 395 7.67 9.58 -13.06
C TRP A 395 7.24 10.07 -14.46
N GLY A 396 7.15 11.40 -14.63
CA GLY A 396 7.12 12.08 -15.93
C GLY A 396 6.02 11.72 -16.93
N SER A 397 4.74 11.96 -16.63
CA SER A 397 3.68 11.86 -17.65
C SER A 397 3.89 12.87 -18.80
N THR A 398 3.54 12.46 -20.02
CA THR A 398 3.54 13.29 -21.24
C THR A 398 2.50 14.41 -21.17
N THR A 399 1.34 14.12 -20.57
CA THR A 399 0.29 15.09 -20.23
C THR A 399 -0.60 14.49 -19.14
N TRP A 400 -1.25 15.32 -18.34
CA TRP A 400 -2.10 14.91 -17.22
C TRP A 400 -3.05 16.03 -16.76
N ASP A 401 -4.15 15.68 -16.08
CA ASP A 401 -5.09 16.61 -15.44
C ASP A 401 -5.93 15.89 -14.35
N TYR A 402 -6.65 16.64 -13.52
CA TYR A 402 -7.42 16.14 -12.39
C TYR A 402 -8.77 15.50 -12.77
N ALA A 403 -8.98 14.28 -12.29
CA ALA A 403 -10.20 13.50 -12.34
C ALA A 403 -10.95 13.60 -11.00
N LYS A 404 -11.41 14.82 -10.68
CA LYS A 404 -11.87 15.23 -9.34
C LYS A 404 -13.12 14.51 -8.84
N GLU A 405 -13.96 14.05 -9.77
CA GLU A 405 -15.27 13.47 -9.48
C GLU A 405 -15.20 11.95 -9.32
N SER A 406 -16.29 11.33 -8.84
CA SER A 406 -16.42 9.87 -8.83
C SER A 406 -16.60 9.26 -10.22
N SER A 407 -17.02 10.04 -11.22
CA SER A 407 -16.97 9.68 -12.64
C SER A 407 -17.07 10.92 -13.52
N GLY A 408 -16.62 10.82 -14.77
CA GLY A 408 -16.68 11.94 -15.70
C GLY A 408 -15.96 11.70 -17.02
N SER A 409 -15.83 12.78 -17.79
CA SER A 409 -14.99 12.84 -19.00
C SER A 409 -13.94 13.93 -18.82
N LEU A 410 -12.67 13.56 -18.94
CA LEU A 410 -11.51 14.43 -18.81
C LEU A 410 -10.85 14.64 -20.17
N LYS A 411 -10.71 15.89 -20.60
CA LYS A 411 -10.14 16.24 -21.90
C LYS A 411 -8.67 16.62 -21.75
N LEU A 412 -7.77 15.69 -22.03
CA LEU A 412 -6.32 15.95 -22.04
C LEU A 412 -5.92 16.53 -23.40
N THR A 413 -5.24 17.67 -23.38
CA THR A 413 -4.67 18.29 -24.57
C THR A 413 -3.25 17.73 -24.78
N PRO A 414 -2.97 17.06 -25.91
CA PRO A 414 -1.61 16.62 -26.24
C PRO A 414 -0.67 17.84 -26.39
N PRO A 415 0.54 17.82 -25.81
CA PRO A 415 1.52 18.87 -26.07
C PRO A 415 2.06 18.73 -27.50
N SER A 416 2.54 19.82 -28.08
CA SER A 416 3.14 19.86 -29.43
C SER A 416 4.40 18.98 -29.60
N SER A 417 4.95 18.48 -28.49
CA SER A 417 6.06 17.50 -28.45
C SER A 417 5.61 16.03 -28.53
N MET A 418 4.31 15.73 -28.37
CA MET A 418 3.77 14.37 -28.43
C MET A 418 3.73 13.89 -29.89
N LYS A 419 4.42 12.78 -30.18
CA LYS A 419 4.56 12.25 -31.54
C LYS A 419 3.49 11.21 -31.83
N ALA A 420 3.23 10.94 -33.12
CA ALA A 420 2.46 9.77 -33.51
C ALA A 420 3.12 8.49 -32.96
N GLY A 421 2.34 7.61 -32.32
CA GLY A 421 2.87 6.43 -31.65
C GLY A 421 1.88 5.83 -30.66
N LYS A 422 2.33 4.79 -29.94
CA LYS A 422 1.54 4.13 -28.90
C LYS A 422 1.81 4.73 -27.53
N TYR A 423 0.74 4.89 -26.76
CA TYR A 423 0.73 5.46 -25.42
C TYR A 423 -0.15 4.62 -24.50
N LYS A 424 0.02 4.79 -23.20
CA LYS A 424 -0.78 4.18 -22.13
C LYS A 424 -1.19 5.25 -21.12
N ALA A 425 -2.26 5.01 -20.38
CA ALA A 425 -2.78 5.99 -19.41
C ALA A 425 -3.16 5.35 -18.08
N TYR A 426 -3.11 6.13 -17.01
CA TYR A 426 -3.45 5.68 -15.67
C TYR A 426 -4.30 6.73 -14.96
N LEU A 427 -5.37 6.29 -14.30
CA LEU A 427 -6.10 7.06 -13.29
C LEU A 427 -5.48 6.73 -11.94
N LEU A 428 -5.03 7.76 -11.25
CA LEU A 428 -4.17 7.68 -10.08
C LEU A 428 -4.75 8.48 -8.94
N SER A 429 -4.54 8.03 -7.71
CA SER A 429 -4.78 8.82 -6.50
C SER A 429 -3.67 9.85 -6.29
N SER A 430 -3.85 10.72 -5.30
CA SER A 430 -2.82 11.69 -4.85
C SER A 430 -1.51 11.02 -4.42
N ASP A 431 -1.58 9.85 -3.77
CA ASP A 431 -0.44 9.01 -3.41
C ASP A 431 0.03 8.07 -4.55
N ARG A 432 -0.44 8.30 -5.78
CA ARG A 432 -0.10 7.59 -7.02
C ARG A 432 -0.44 6.10 -7.04
N LYS A 433 -1.36 5.63 -6.20
CA LYS A 433 -1.94 4.28 -6.36
C LYS A 433 -2.77 4.25 -7.64
N ILE A 434 -2.70 3.14 -8.36
CA ILE A 434 -3.46 2.92 -9.59
C ILE A 434 -4.91 2.64 -9.21
N LEU A 435 -5.82 3.53 -9.63
CA LEU A 435 -7.27 3.41 -9.46
C LEU A 435 -7.94 2.78 -10.68
N ALA A 436 -7.40 3.07 -11.87
CA ALA A 436 -7.71 2.44 -13.15
C ALA A 436 -6.56 2.65 -14.15
N PHE A 437 -6.53 1.91 -15.26
CA PHE A 437 -5.54 2.13 -16.33
C PHE A 437 -6.07 1.75 -17.71
N LEU A 438 -5.42 2.27 -18.74
CA LEU A 438 -5.60 1.94 -20.15
C LEU A 438 -4.24 1.48 -20.68
N SER A 439 -4.12 0.18 -20.95
CA SER A 439 -2.84 -0.50 -21.22
C SER A 439 -2.13 -0.02 -22.48
N THR A 440 -2.87 0.30 -23.55
CA THR A 440 -2.33 0.91 -24.78
C THR A 440 -3.42 1.62 -25.57
N PHE A 441 -3.06 2.67 -26.31
CA PHE A 441 -3.85 3.32 -27.35
C PHE A 441 -2.92 3.97 -28.40
N ASP A 442 -3.38 4.07 -29.65
CA ASP A 442 -2.67 4.77 -30.71
C ASP A 442 -2.98 6.27 -30.69
N TYR A 443 -1.95 7.11 -30.67
CA TYR A 443 -2.07 8.55 -30.92
C TYR A 443 -1.58 8.89 -32.32
N LYS A 444 -2.37 9.67 -33.05
CA LYS A 444 -2.03 10.24 -34.37
C LYS A 444 -2.42 11.72 -34.37
N PRO A 445 -1.46 12.67 -34.39
CA PRO A 445 -1.78 14.07 -34.60
C PRO A 445 -2.37 14.24 -36.01
N GLU A 446 -3.37 15.10 -36.16
CA GLU A 446 -3.91 15.45 -37.48
C GLU A 446 -2.82 16.12 -38.32
N SER A 447 -2.73 15.72 -39.59
CA SER A 447 -1.62 16.07 -40.47
C SER A 447 -1.51 17.58 -40.69
N SER A 448 -0.34 18.13 -40.33
CA SER A 448 0.05 19.51 -40.57
C SER A 448 0.36 19.78 -42.05
N ASP A 449 -0.67 19.78 -42.90
CA ASP A 449 -0.60 20.23 -44.30
C ASP A 449 -1.05 21.70 -44.40
N SER A 450 -0.27 22.60 -43.81
CA SER A 450 -0.20 23.99 -44.27
C SER A 450 1.12 24.62 -43.87
N SER A 451 1.93 24.97 -44.86
CA SER A 451 3.06 25.87 -44.68
C SER A 451 2.56 27.26 -44.31
N ASP A 452 2.79 27.70 -43.08
CA ASP A 452 2.91 29.13 -42.80
C ASP A 452 3.90 29.40 -41.67
N SER A 453 4.63 30.50 -41.81
CA SER A 453 5.70 30.88 -40.90
C SER A 453 5.20 31.74 -39.74
N ASP A 454 5.86 31.57 -38.59
CA ASP A 454 5.87 32.50 -37.45
C ASP A 454 4.66 32.49 -36.49
N SER A 455 4.77 31.71 -35.40
CA SER A 455 4.57 32.24 -34.04
C SER A 455 5.07 31.25 -32.97
N SER A 456 5.53 31.77 -31.84
CA SER A 456 6.09 30.99 -30.74
C SER A 456 5.02 30.51 -29.74
N SER A 457 4.67 29.22 -29.78
CA SER A 457 3.67 28.61 -28.87
C SER A 457 4.26 27.57 -27.90
N SER A 458 4.77 28.10 -26.78
CA SER A 458 4.69 27.50 -25.43
C SER A 458 4.81 25.97 -25.28
N SER A 459 6.04 25.46 -25.15
CA SER A 459 6.29 24.28 -24.31
C SER A 459 6.23 24.69 -22.82
N VAL A 460 5.53 23.92 -21.99
CA VAL A 460 5.59 24.01 -20.52
C VAL A 460 6.70 23.07 -20.04
N ALA A 461 7.56 23.54 -19.14
CA ALA A 461 8.61 22.72 -18.52
C ALA A 461 8.09 21.96 -17.30
N PHE A 462 7.34 22.63 -16.43
CA PHE A 462 6.71 22.04 -15.24
C PHE A 462 5.62 23.00 -14.73
N SER A 463 4.63 22.47 -14.02
CA SER A 463 3.62 23.29 -13.32
C SER A 463 3.84 23.19 -11.82
N VAL A 464 3.63 24.27 -11.06
CA VAL A 464 3.64 24.24 -9.59
C VAL A 464 2.30 24.68 -9.04
N LYS A 465 1.89 24.04 -7.95
CA LYS A 465 0.68 24.41 -7.22
C LYS A 465 1.05 25.27 -6.02
N THR A 466 0.29 26.34 -5.82
CA THR A 466 0.35 27.15 -4.60
C THR A 466 -0.69 26.69 -3.59
N HIS A 467 -0.30 26.66 -2.32
CA HIS A 467 -1.16 26.28 -1.20
C HIS A 467 -1.12 27.35 -0.12
N TYR A 468 -2.27 27.62 0.51
CA TYR A 468 -2.35 28.61 1.58
C TYR A 468 -1.54 28.22 2.82
N TYR A 469 -1.56 26.94 3.20
CA TYR A 469 -0.80 26.42 4.34
C TYR A 469 0.66 26.13 3.96
N VAL A 470 1.55 26.05 4.95
CA VAL A 470 3.01 25.87 4.76
C VAL A 470 3.46 24.43 4.47
N ASN A 471 2.54 23.48 4.49
CA ASN A 471 2.79 22.04 4.37
C ASN A 471 2.06 21.39 3.18
N CYS A 472 1.58 22.18 2.21
CA CYS A 472 0.76 21.76 1.07
C CYS A 472 -0.53 21.01 1.44
N GLY A 473 -0.99 21.18 2.68
CA GLY A 473 -2.36 20.83 3.06
C GLY A 473 -3.35 21.91 2.62
N GLY A 474 -4.64 21.57 2.65
CA GLY A 474 -5.73 22.47 2.28
C GLY A 474 -5.95 22.62 0.78
N SER A 475 -6.84 23.54 0.39
CA SER A 475 -7.20 23.76 -1.01
C SER A 475 -6.08 24.42 -1.79
N VAL A 476 -5.78 23.89 -2.99
CA VAL A 476 -4.90 24.52 -3.98
C VAL A 476 -5.44 25.91 -4.32
N ASN A 477 -4.59 26.94 -4.23
CA ASN A 477 -5.00 28.33 -4.44
C ASN A 477 -4.87 28.73 -5.93
N ASN A 478 -3.75 28.38 -6.57
CA ASN A 478 -3.63 28.39 -8.04
C ASN A 478 -2.61 27.34 -8.56
N ASN A 479 -2.64 27.10 -9.86
CA ASN A 479 -1.64 26.32 -10.60
C ASN A 479 -0.86 27.26 -11.53
N VAL A 480 0.45 27.07 -11.65
CA VAL A 480 1.36 27.96 -12.40
C VAL A 480 2.22 27.15 -13.34
N ASP A 481 2.02 27.32 -14.64
CA ASP A 481 2.85 26.71 -15.69
C ASP A 481 4.14 27.51 -15.92
N VAL A 482 5.29 26.87 -15.70
CA VAL A 482 6.63 27.44 -15.91
C VAL A 482 7.21 26.89 -17.21
N LYS A 483 7.76 27.76 -18.07
CA LYS A 483 8.30 27.40 -19.39
C LYS A 483 9.82 27.13 -19.33
N PRO A 484 10.40 26.40 -20.30
CA PRO A 484 11.85 26.27 -20.41
C PRO A 484 12.52 27.64 -20.65
N GLY A 485 13.66 27.88 -20.02
CA GLY A 485 14.51 29.07 -20.25
C GLY A 485 14.06 30.37 -19.57
N ASN A 486 12.76 30.67 -19.52
CA ASN A 486 12.22 31.89 -18.90
C ASN A 486 11.36 31.58 -17.67
N GLY A 487 11.71 32.20 -16.54
CA GLY A 487 10.93 32.09 -15.32
C GLY A 487 9.58 32.82 -15.38
N VAL A 488 8.72 32.51 -14.42
CA VAL A 488 7.37 33.06 -14.30
C VAL A 488 7.20 33.75 -12.96
N CYS A 489 6.62 34.96 -12.99
CA CYS A 489 6.21 35.65 -11.78
C CYS A 489 4.86 35.13 -11.28
N VAL A 490 4.80 34.74 -10.01
CA VAL A 490 3.62 34.25 -9.31
C VAL A 490 3.23 35.27 -8.26
N ARG A 491 2.06 35.89 -8.42
CA ARG A 491 1.47 36.73 -7.37
C ARG A 491 1.04 35.82 -6.23
N THR A 492 1.61 36.00 -5.03
CA THR A 492 1.13 35.27 -3.85
C THR A 492 -0.04 36.00 -3.21
N ASN A 493 -0.11 37.33 -3.34
CA ASN A 493 -1.13 38.18 -2.70
C ASN A 493 -1.30 37.93 -1.19
N CYS A 494 -0.27 37.38 -0.54
CA CYS A 494 -0.28 36.93 0.86
C CYS A 494 -1.12 35.68 1.16
N ASP A 495 -1.60 34.94 0.16
CA ASP A 495 -2.43 33.73 0.35
C ASP A 495 -1.68 32.42 -0.01
N VAL A 496 -0.35 32.41 0.04
CA VAL A 496 0.47 31.24 -0.33
C VAL A 496 1.57 31.00 0.71
N GLY A 497 1.41 29.95 1.51
CA GLY A 497 2.39 29.47 2.48
C GLY A 497 3.32 28.37 1.96
N SER A 498 2.95 27.63 0.91
CA SER A 498 3.81 26.61 0.31
C SER A 498 3.63 26.43 -1.20
N LEU A 499 4.65 25.83 -1.81
CA LEU A 499 4.63 25.32 -3.17
C LEU A 499 4.71 23.80 -3.15
N GLU A 500 3.72 23.14 -3.73
CA GLU A 500 3.84 21.75 -4.14
C GLU A 500 4.53 21.75 -5.50
N ILE A 501 5.75 21.17 -5.54
CA ILE A 501 6.56 21.07 -6.74
C ILE A 501 6.44 19.61 -7.22
N PRO A 502 5.68 19.33 -8.30
CA PRO A 502 5.48 17.98 -8.79
C PRO A 502 6.80 17.27 -9.12
N SER A 503 6.80 15.95 -9.08
CA SER A 503 7.95 15.13 -9.49
C SER A 503 8.23 15.20 -11.00
N VAL A 504 7.27 15.71 -11.78
CA VAL A 504 7.28 15.71 -13.25
C VAL A 504 7.77 17.04 -13.82
N GLY A 505 8.48 17.01 -14.95
CA GLY A 505 8.90 18.21 -15.68
C GLY A 505 10.24 18.10 -16.45
N SER A 506 10.65 19.18 -17.11
CA SER A 506 11.78 19.19 -18.06
C SER A 506 12.93 20.15 -17.72
N CYS A 507 13.09 20.60 -16.46
CA CYS A 507 14.31 21.33 -16.08
C CYS A 507 15.53 20.40 -16.20
N PRO A 508 16.69 20.86 -16.73
CA PRO A 508 17.84 19.98 -16.97
C PRO A 508 18.35 19.25 -15.71
N ASP A 509 18.43 19.95 -14.58
CA ASP A 509 19.15 19.46 -13.38
C ASP A 509 18.23 19.05 -12.22
N GLY A 510 16.96 18.72 -12.50
CA GLY A 510 16.00 18.30 -11.47
C GLY A 510 15.42 19.43 -10.59
N GLN A 511 16.14 20.53 -10.38
CA GLN A 511 15.80 21.55 -9.39
C GLN A 511 14.97 22.73 -9.95
N VAL A 512 14.17 23.34 -9.06
CA VAL A 512 13.36 24.54 -9.31
C VAL A 512 13.85 25.69 -8.43
N ARG A 513 14.25 26.81 -9.02
CA ARG A 513 14.67 28.01 -8.29
C ARG A 513 13.48 28.94 -8.06
N ILE A 514 13.32 29.38 -6.82
CA ILE A 514 12.22 30.23 -6.33
C ILE A 514 12.84 31.48 -5.71
N SER A 515 12.68 32.65 -6.35
CA SER A 515 13.11 33.95 -5.82
C SER A 515 11.97 34.70 -5.15
N TYR A 516 12.24 35.42 -4.07
CA TYR A 516 11.23 36.13 -3.26
C TYR A 516 11.30 37.64 -3.51
N TRP A 517 10.15 38.28 -3.74
CA TRP A 517 10.06 39.69 -4.16
C TRP A 517 9.02 40.50 -3.39
N GLN A 518 9.40 41.72 -3.03
CA GLN A 518 8.60 42.67 -2.24
C GLN A 518 7.21 42.96 -2.83
N ASN A 519 7.12 43.25 -4.13
CA ASN A 519 5.87 43.65 -4.77
C ASN A 519 5.20 42.47 -5.49
N ALA A 520 3.91 42.63 -5.84
CA ALA A 520 3.11 41.55 -6.43
C ALA A 520 3.42 41.27 -7.91
N ASP A 521 4.32 42.00 -8.53
CA ASP A 521 4.72 41.92 -9.94
C ASP A 521 6.16 41.43 -10.13
N CYS A 522 6.77 40.86 -9.08
CA CYS A 522 8.19 40.52 -9.00
C CYS A 522 9.12 41.73 -9.20
N GLY A 523 8.65 42.92 -8.84
CA GLY A 523 9.47 44.12 -8.67
C GLY A 523 9.71 44.48 -7.19
N GLY A 524 10.37 45.62 -6.98
CA GLY A 524 10.80 46.08 -5.65
C GLY A 524 12.05 45.36 -5.14
N ASP A 525 12.22 45.34 -3.82
CA ASP A 525 13.35 44.66 -3.19
C ASP A 525 13.32 43.13 -3.44
N TRP A 526 14.48 42.58 -3.75
CA TRP A 526 14.70 41.14 -3.94
C TRP A 526 15.36 40.53 -2.70
N TYR A 527 14.68 39.59 -2.06
CA TYR A 527 15.09 39.01 -0.77
C TYR A 527 15.89 37.70 -0.89
N GLY A 528 16.37 37.34 -2.08
CA GLY A 528 17.10 36.11 -2.33
C GLY A 528 16.30 35.06 -3.09
N TYR A 529 16.87 33.85 -3.23
CA TYR A 529 16.19 32.68 -3.76
C TYR A 529 16.58 31.41 -3.00
N GLY A 530 15.74 30.38 -3.13
CA GLY A 530 16.06 29.02 -2.73
C GLY A 530 15.74 28.02 -3.83
N TYR A 531 16.27 26.80 -3.70
CA TYR A 531 16.00 25.70 -4.61
C TYR A 531 15.07 24.68 -3.97
N GLY A 532 14.05 24.25 -4.72
CA GLY A 532 13.16 23.16 -4.36
C GLY A 532 13.42 21.94 -5.24
N SER A 533 13.52 20.78 -4.59
CA SER A 533 13.55 19.49 -5.29
C SER A 533 12.17 19.15 -5.84
N ARG A 534 12.13 18.56 -7.04
CA ARG A 534 10.89 18.02 -7.59
C ARG A 534 10.36 16.86 -6.74
N GLY A 535 9.03 16.72 -6.71
CA GLY A 535 8.33 15.73 -5.91
C GLY A 535 8.25 16.08 -4.42
N THR A 536 8.48 17.35 -4.06
CA THR A 536 8.43 17.81 -2.67
C THR A 536 7.37 18.90 -2.48
N CYS A 537 6.74 18.88 -1.31
CA CYS A 537 6.13 20.09 -0.78
C CYS A 537 7.22 20.97 -0.16
N ARG A 538 7.23 22.25 -0.53
CA ARG A 538 8.14 23.25 0.04
C ARG A 538 7.35 24.36 0.71
N GLY A 539 7.37 24.39 2.04
CA GLY A 539 7.03 25.58 2.82
C GLY A 539 7.88 26.77 2.38
N LEU A 540 7.24 27.91 2.15
CA LEU A 540 7.92 29.11 1.70
C LEU A 540 8.59 29.85 2.86
N TRP A 541 9.60 30.65 2.51
CA TRP A 541 10.29 31.52 3.46
C TRP A 541 9.29 32.43 4.20
N SER A 542 9.58 32.71 5.48
CA SER A 542 8.70 33.45 6.40
C SER A 542 7.23 33.01 6.34
N ASN A 543 7.00 31.71 6.16
CA ASN A 543 5.69 31.06 6.05
C ASN A 543 4.77 31.62 4.94
N GLY A 544 5.32 32.35 3.95
CA GLY A 544 4.56 33.02 2.88
C GLY A 544 4.28 34.52 3.10
N TRP A 545 4.53 35.06 4.30
CA TRP A 545 4.05 36.41 4.71
C TRP A 545 5.09 37.53 4.53
N GLY A 546 6.33 37.19 4.17
CA GLY A 546 7.44 38.13 4.00
C GLY A 546 7.49 38.87 2.66
N PHE A 547 6.67 38.50 1.68
CA PHE A 547 6.76 38.96 0.28
C PHE A 547 5.41 38.84 -0.45
N LYS A 548 5.24 39.53 -1.59
CA LYS A 548 3.98 39.54 -2.36
C LYS A 548 4.03 38.77 -3.68
N SER A 549 5.21 38.32 -4.10
CA SER A 549 5.35 37.43 -5.26
C SER A 549 6.60 36.54 -5.21
N LEU A 550 6.58 35.54 -6.07
CA LEU A 550 7.67 34.58 -6.30
C LEU A 550 8.07 34.59 -7.77
N TRP A 551 9.36 34.53 -8.08
CA TRP A 551 9.84 34.27 -9.44
C TRP A 551 10.36 32.83 -9.53
N ILE A 552 9.69 32.00 -10.33
CA ILE A 552 9.94 30.55 -10.40
C ILE A 552 10.56 30.19 -11.73
N SER A 553 11.69 29.46 -11.72
CA SER A 553 12.48 29.15 -12.93
C SER A 553 13.22 27.81 -12.82
N CYS A 554 13.52 27.17 -13.97
CA CYS A 554 14.59 26.18 -14.02
C CYS A 554 15.94 26.91 -13.88
N ALA A 555 16.80 26.46 -12.96
CA ALA A 555 18.19 26.93 -12.87
C ALA A 555 19.06 25.89 -12.14
N ASP A 556 20.31 25.77 -12.59
CA ASP A 556 21.35 24.98 -11.95
C ASP A 556 21.88 25.72 -10.69
N PRO A 557 21.94 25.08 -9.50
CA PRO A 557 22.60 25.65 -8.33
C PRO A 557 24.05 26.09 -8.54
N ALA A 558 24.80 25.52 -9.49
CA ALA A 558 26.15 26.00 -9.82
C ALA A 558 26.14 27.35 -10.58
N SER A 559 24.98 27.79 -11.09
CA SER A 559 24.76 29.12 -11.70
C SER A 559 24.34 30.21 -10.70
N ASP A 560 24.45 29.93 -9.39
CA ASP A 560 24.08 30.82 -8.29
C ASP A 560 24.96 32.09 -8.25
N CYS A 561 24.35 33.24 -8.54
CA CYS A 561 25.02 34.54 -8.55
C CYS A 561 25.46 35.03 -7.15
N ILE A 562 24.90 34.50 -6.06
CA ILE A 562 25.33 34.83 -4.70
C ILE A 562 26.62 34.05 -4.40
N GLN A 563 26.68 32.76 -4.73
CA GLN A 563 27.90 31.94 -4.62
C GLN A 563 29.01 32.42 -5.54
N GLN A 564 28.67 32.91 -6.74
CA GLN A 564 29.61 33.52 -7.68
C GLN A 564 29.99 34.97 -7.30
N GLY A 565 29.38 35.56 -6.26
CA GLY A 565 29.66 36.93 -5.81
C GLY A 565 29.25 38.04 -6.78
N THR A 566 28.37 37.74 -7.73
CA THR A 566 27.90 38.67 -8.79
C THR A 566 26.56 39.34 -8.46
N CYS A 567 25.89 38.95 -7.38
CA CYS A 567 24.66 39.59 -6.88
C CYS A 567 24.58 39.56 -5.35
N THR A 568 23.83 40.49 -4.74
CA THR A 568 23.59 40.57 -3.29
C THR A 568 22.11 40.78 -3.02
N ALA A 569 21.53 39.98 -2.13
CA ALA A 569 20.12 40.11 -1.73
C ALA A 569 19.90 41.27 -0.74
N ALA A 570 18.69 41.84 -0.75
CA ALA A 570 18.27 42.83 0.24
C ALA A 570 18.12 42.18 1.64
N PRO A 571 18.34 42.95 2.73
CA PRO A 571 18.15 42.45 4.09
C PRO A 571 16.67 42.10 4.37
N GLU A 572 16.46 41.17 5.32
CA GLU A 572 15.14 40.68 5.70
C GLU A 572 14.22 41.80 6.23
N PRO A 573 12.95 41.88 5.78
CA PRO A 573 11.99 42.86 6.29
C PRO A 573 11.70 42.64 7.77
N VAL A 574 12.00 43.65 8.60
CA VAL A 574 11.77 43.62 10.06
C VAL A 574 10.27 43.56 10.41
N THR A 575 9.40 43.92 9.47
CA THR A 575 7.94 43.75 9.54
C THR A 575 7.45 42.99 8.31
N GLU A 576 6.71 41.90 8.54
CA GLU A 576 6.16 41.03 7.49
C GLU A 576 5.31 41.85 6.50
N VAL A 577 5.72 41.85 5.22
CA VAL A 577 5.16 42.68 4.14
C VAL A 577 3.65 42.46 3.93
N CYS A 578 3.14 41.29 4.33
CA CYS A 578 1.73 40.92 4.27
C CYS A 578 0.88 41.30 5.50
N ARG A 579 1.49 41.57 6.67
CA ARG A 579 0.74 41.91 7.89
C ARG A 579 0.13 43.32 7.89
N ALA A 580 0.62 44.22 7.03
CA ALA A 580 0.25 45.64 7.04
C ALA A 580 -1.16 45.97 6.48
N GLY A 581 -1.99 44.97 6.18
CA GLY A 581 -3.36 45.17 5.67
C GLY A 581 -4.37 44.09 6.06
N ALA A 582 -4.04 43.20 7.00
CA ALA A 582 -4.86 42.04 7.36
C ALA A 582 -5.92 42.35 8.43
N ASP A 583 -6.69 43.43 8.24
CA ASP A 583 -8.00 43.54 8.89
C ASP A 583 -9.00 42.63 8.16
N THR A 584 -9.87 41.94 8.91
CA THR A 584 -10.98 41.08 8.43
C THR A 584 -10.67 39.66 7.92
N LYS A 585 -10.19 38.78 8.82
CA LYS A 585 -10.80 37.43 8.97
C LYS A 585 -10.53 36.79 10.34
N PRO A 586 -11.57 36.57 11.18
CA PRO A 586 -11.46 35.67 12.33
C PRO A 586 -11.48 34.20 11.90
N ASP A 587 -11.26 33.29 12.86
CA ASP A 587 -11.46 31.83 12.77
C ASP A 587 -10.32 30.94 12.23
N ALA A 588 -9.08 31.45 12.13
CA ALA A 588 -7.90 30.59 12.00
C ALA A 588 -7.37 30.12 13.38
N ALA A 589 -7.94 29.04 13.92
CA ALA A 589 -7.40 28.36 15.10
C ALA A 589 -6.14 27.54 14.78
N ALA A 590 -5.23 27.42 15.75
CA ALA A 590 -4.07 26.54 15.69
C ALA A 590 -4.38 25.12 16.17
N PHE A 591 -5.12 24.98 17.27
CA PHE A 591 -5.66 23.70 17.77
C PHE A 591 -6.74 23.94 18.84
N HIS A 592 -7.49 22.89 19.16
CA HIS A 592 -8.47 22.87 20.25
C HIS A 592 -8.04 21.88 21.33
N LEU A 593 -8.36 22.15 22.59
CA LEU A 593 -8.20 21.21 23.69
C LEU A 593 -9.26 21.36 24.77
N LYS A 594 -9.43 20.31 25.58
CA LYS A 594 -10.28 20.25 26.76
C LYS A 594 -9.43 20.01 27.99
N THR A 595 -9.61 20.83 29.02
CA THR A 595 -9.01 20.57 30.34
C THR A 595 -9.97 19.70 31.16
N ARG A 596 -9.43 18.73 31.91
CA ARG A 596 -10.24 17.78 32.68
C ARG A 596 -9.69 17.63 34.10
N TYR A 597 -10.61 17.38 35.05
CA TYR A 597 -10.28 17.24 36.47
C TYR A 597 -9.39 16.00 36.73
N SER A 598 -9.68 14.86 36.10
CA SER A 598 -8.86 13.65 36.29
C SER A 598 -7.51 13.74 35.58
N GLY A 599 -6.55 12.90 36.00
CA GLY A 599 -5.26 12.75 35.32
C GLY A 599 -5.30 11.88 34.04
N SER A 600 -6.43 11.21 33.76
CA SER A 600 -6.58 10.20 32.70
C SER A 600 -7.51 10.64 31.55
N CYS A 601 -7.79 11.94 31.42
CA CYS A 601 -8.77 12.52 30.49
C CYS A 601 -10.19 11.93 30.56
N THR A 602 -10.56 11.34 31.69
CA THR A 602 -11.93 10.87 31.98
C THR A 602 -12.64 11.82 32.94
N GLY A 603 -13.96 11.68 33.08
CA GLY A 603 -14.78 12.56 33.95
C GLY A 603 -15.14 13.88 33.28
N ALA A 604 -15.47 14.90 34.08
CA ALA A 604 -15.97 16.19 33.58
C ALA A 604 -14.89 17.03 32.88
N VAL A 605 -15.31 17.76 31.84
CA VAL A 605 -14.54 18.88 31.24
C VAL A 605 -14.65 20.09 32.17
N ASN A 606 -13.54 20.77 32.40
CA ASN A 606 -13.45 21.98 33.21
C ASN A 606 -13.49 23.22 32.30
N ASN A 607 -12.57 23.32 31.32
CA ASN A 607 -12.57 24.34 30.26
C ASN A 607 -12.40 23.69 28.87
N GLU A 608 -12.96 24.32 27.84
CA GLU A 608 -12.71 24.02 26.43
C GLU A 608 -12.05 25.25 25.80
N VAL A 609 -10.92 25.07 25.12
CA VAL A 609 -10.02 26.17 24.72
C VAL A 609 -9.62 26.03 23.26
N THR A 610 -9.92 27.07 22.49
CA THR A 610 -9.42 27.29 21.13
C THR A 610 -8.16 28.15 21.20
N VAL A 611 -7.04 27.63 20.70
CA VAL A 611 -5.75 28.34 20.71
C VAL A 611 -5.51 28.96 19.33
N PRO A 612 -5.25 30.28 19.21
CA PRO A 612 -4.98 30.92 17.92
C PRO A 612 -3.55 30.68 17.42
N HIS A 613 -3.29 30.95 16.15
CA HIS A 613 -1.93 30.96 15.59
C HIS A 613 -1.08 32.08 16.19
N GLY A 614 0.22 31.79 16.40
CA GLY A 614 1.18 32.73 16.95
C GLY A 614 1.45 32.52 18.44
N ASN A 615 1.20 33.55 19.26
CA ASN A 615 1.73 33.64 20.64
C ASN A 615 1.31 32.49 21.55
N GLY A 616 0.14 31.89 21.32
CA GLY A 616 -0.49 30.91 22.22
C GLY A 616 -1.59 31.51 23.09
N GLN A 617 -2.15 30.69 23.96
CA GLN A 617 -3.29 31.03 24.83
C GLN A 617 -2.95 30.69 26.29
N CYS A 618 -3.29 31.58 27.21
CA CYS A 618 -3.26 31.27 28.64
C CYS A 618 -4.56 30.58 29.08
N ILE A 619 -4.44 29.61 29.98
CA ILE A 619 -5.55 28.87 30.59
C ILE A 619 -5.37 28.89 32.10
N ASP A 620 -6.29 29.53 32.83
CA ASP A 620 -6.35 29.39 34.27
C ASP A 620 -6.93 28.03 34.65
N THR A 621 -6.21 27.29 35.51
CA THR A 621 -6.60 25.93 35.91
C THR A 621 -7.61 25.92 37.05
N GLY A 622 -7.68 27.02 37.83
CA GLY A 622 -8.40 27.06 39.10
C GLY A 622 -7.92 26.02 40.11
N CYS A 623 -6.68 25.51 39.97
CA CYS A 623 -6.17 24.36 40.72
C CYS A 623 -7.03 23.08 40.55
N ALA A 624 -7.73 22.94 39.42
CA ALA A 624 -8.74 21.91 39.19
C ALA A 624 -8.60 21.17 37.84
N VAL A 625 -7.38 21.09 37.31
CA VAL A 625 -7.07 20.40 36.04
C VAL A 625 -5.99 19.35 36.29
N GLY A 626 -6.30 18.07 36.03
CA GLY A 626 -5.33 16.97 36.07
C GLY A 626 -4.78 16.59 34.69
N SER A 627 -5.51 16.86 33.61
CA SER A 627 -5.10 16.49 32.24
C SER A 627 -5.65 17.41 31.15
N LEU A 628 -5.00 17.35 29.99
CA LEU A 628 -5.42 17.96 28.73
C LEU A 628 -5.78 16.86 27.73
N GLU A 629 -7.01 16.87 27.25
CA GLU A 629 -7.44 16.10 26.08
C GLU A 629 -7.28 17.01 24.86
N ILE A 630 -6.33 16.68 23.99
CA ILE A 630 -5.97 17.52 22.84
C ILE A 630 -6.65 16.95 21.59
N ASP A 631 -7.39 17.79 20.88
CA ASP A 631 -8.13 17.36 19.71
C ASP A 631 -7.17 16.87 18.59
N SER A 632 -7.69 15.99 17.74
CA SER A 632 -7.13 15.63 16.45
C SER A 632 -7.09 16.83 15.48
N VAL A 633 -8.05 17.74 15.57
CA VAL A 633 -8.20 18.88 14.65
C VAL A 633 -7.29 20.05 15.05
N GLY A 634 -6.43 20.47 14.11
CA GLY A 634 -5.52 21.58 14.29
C GLY A 634 -4.35 21.55 13.29
N ASN A 635 -3.59 22.64 13.26
CA ASN A 635 -2.44 22.86 12.38
C ASN A 635 -1.09 22.77 13.13
N CYS A 636 -1.12 22.35 14.40
CA CYS A 636 0.06 22.07 15.22
C CYS A 636 0.68 20.71 14.83
N PRO A 637 1.97 20.61 14.47
CA PRO A 637 2.60 19.31 14.25
C PRO A 637 2.63 18.45 15.51
N ASP A 638 2.65 17.13 15.33
CA ASP A 638 2.60 16.19 16.46
C ASP A 638 3.93 16.22 17.24
N GLY A 639 3.84 16.36 18.56
CA GLY A 639 4.98 16.61 19.45
C GLY A 639 5.34 18.10 19.62
N GLU A 640 4.79 19.00 18.80
CA GLU A 640 5.10 20.45 18.82
C GLU A 640 4.04 21.29 19.56
N LEU A 641 3.12 20.67 20.32
CA LEU A 641 2.24 21.40 21.24
C LEU A 641 2.94 21.58 22.59
N ARG A 642 3.41 22.81 22.85
CA ARG A 642 4.11 23.20 24.07
C ARG A 642 3.15 23.73 25.13
N ILE A 643 3.30 23.24 26.35
CA ILE A 643 2.57 23.62 27.57
C ILE A 643 3.58 24.21 28.55
N SER A 644 3.34 25.43 29.02
CA SER A 644 4.18 26.14 30.02
C SER A 644 3.45 26.23 31.35
N TYR A 645 4.14 26.02 32.47
CA TYR A 645 3.52 25.95 33.81
C TYR A 645 3.86 27.18 34.66
N TRP A 646 2.85 27.80 35.31
CA TRP A 646 2.96 29.08 36.03
C TRP A 646 2.28 29.09 37.41
N ASP A 647 2.79 29.94 38.31
CA ASP A 647 2.37 30.02 39.71
C ASP A 647 1.16 30.93 39.99
N GLN A 648 0.86 31.90 39.12
CA GLN A 648 -0.31 32.78 39.22
C GLN A 648 -1.30 32.57 38.06
N PRO A 649 -2.57 32.99 38.21
CA PRO A 649 -3.50 33.15 37.08
C PRO A 649 -2.95 34.12 36.01
N GLY A 650 -3.44 34.00 34.78
CA GLY A 650 -3.03 34.85 33.66
C GLY A 650 -1.61 34.55 33.13
N CYS A 651 -1.02 33.40 33.48
CA CYS A 651 0.32 32.99 33.04
C CYS A 651 1.42 33.99 33.42
N GLY A 652 1.25 34.62 34.59
CA GLY A 652 2.23 35.49 35.20
C GLY A 652 2.93 34.85 36.40
N GLY A 653 3.84 35.61 37.00
CA GLY A 653 4.59 35.20 38.19
C GLY A 653 5.75 34.26 37.89
N LYS A 654 5.98 33.27 38.77
CA LYS A 654 7.04 32.28 38.62
C LYS A 654 6.66 31.22 37.58
N TRP A 655 7.56 31.04 36.62
CA TRP A 655 7.53 29.96 35.65
C TRP A 655 8.25 28.72 36.18
N PHE A 656 7.72 27.52 35.92
CA PHE A 656 8.33 26.27 36.38
C PHE A 656 9.00 25.45 35.27
N GLY A 657 8.47 25.46 34.05
CA GLY A 657 8.99 24.60 32.99
C GLY A 657 8.06 24.44 31.79
N TYR A 658 8.46 23.57 30.86
CA TYR A 658 7.68 23.15 29.71
C TYR A 658 7.32 21.66 29.74
N GLY A 659 6.24 21.31 29.05
CA GLY A 659 5.88 19.96 28.66
C GLY A 659 5.34 19.94 27.22
N TYR A 660 5.39 18.77 26.59
CA TYR A 660 5.09 18.62 25.15
C TYR A 660 4.03 17.54 24.88
N ALA A 661 3.20 17.77 23.88
CA ALA A 661 2.14 16.85 23.49
C ALA A 661 1.98 16.73 21.98
N SER A 662 1.33 15.65 21.56
CA SER A 662 0.81 15.47 20.21
C SER A 662 -0.69 15.73 20.19
N ARG A 663 -1.24 16.06 19.01
CA ARG A 663 -2.69 16.05 18.79
C ARG A 663 -3.25 14.64 18.93
N SER A 664 -4.56 14.54 19.15
CA SER A 664 -5.24 13.26 19.40
C SER A 664 -4.65 12.46 20.59
N THR A 665 -4.08 13.14 21.60
CA THR A 665 -3.57 12.51 22.82
C THR A 665 -4.23 13.04 24.08
N CYS A 666 -4.33 12.16 25.08
CA CYS A 666 -4.50 12.57 26.47
C CYS A 666 -3.13 12.83 27.09
N ARG A 667 -2.93 14.01 27.70
CA ARG A 667 -1.74 14.34 28.47
C ARG A 667 -2.08 14.67 29.92
N THR A 668 -1.66 13.82 30.84
CA THR A 668 -1.59 14.16 32.27
C THR A 668 -0.66 15.35 32.48
N LEU A 669 -1.06 16.31 33.30
CA LEU A 669 -0.20 17.44 33.66
C LEU A 669 0.88 17.02 34.66
N TRP A 670 1.97 17.79 34.73
CA TRP A 670 3.07 17.54 35.67
C TRP A 670 2.54 17.54 37.12
N SER A 671 3.08 16.64 37.95
CA SER A 671 2.64 16.42 39.35
C SER A 671 1.15 16.08 39.50
N GLY A 672 0.51 15.53 38.45
CA GLY A 672 -0.92 15.24 38.45
C GLY A 672 -1.82 16.46 38.25
N GLY A 673 -1.25 17.63 37.94
CA GLY A 673 -1.93 18.85 37.50
C GLY A 673 -2.40 19.82 38.57
N TRP A 674 -2.60 19.35 39.80
CA TRP A 674 -3.11 20.15 40.93
C TRP A 674 -2.24 21.35 41.32
N ASN A 675 -0.94 21.31 41.00
CA ASN A 675 0.06 22.20 41.62
C ASN A 675 0.27 23.56 40.91
N PHE A 676 -0.43 23.85 39.80
CA PHE A 676 -0.20 25.06 38.99
C PHE A 676 -1.49 25.84 38.78
N LYS A 677 -1.43 27.18 38.84
CA LYS A 677 -2.62 28.05 38.72
C LYS A 677 -2.98 28.42 37.29
N SER A 678 -2.02 28.40 36.37
CA SER A 678 -2.28 28.60 34.95
C SER A 678 -1.27 27.89 34.04
N LEU A 679 -1.67 27.72 32.78
CA LEU A 679 -0.94 27.03 31.72
C LEU A 679 -0.89 27.91 30.46
N TRP A 680 0.28 28.10 29.87
CA TRP A 680 0.39 28.71 28.54
C TRP A 680 0.52 27.62 27.48
N VAL A 681 -0.41 27.55 26.52
CA VAL A 681 -0.40 26.55 25.45
C VAL A 681 -0.14 27.20 24.10
N SER A 682 0.78 26.62 23.32
CA SER A 682 1.26 27.21 22.05
C SER A 682 1.80 26.12 21.11
N CYS A 683 1.76 26.36 19.79
CA CYS A 683 2.56 25.57 18.85
C CYS A 683 4.00 26.07 18.87
N ALA A 684 4.93 25.24 19.32
CA ALA A 684 6.35 25.53 19.36
C ALA A 684 7.15 24.24 19.44
N LYS A 685 8.22 24.14 18.65
CA LYS A 685 9.11 22.98 18.68
C LYS A 685 9.84 22.92 20.01
N GLN A 686 10.13 21.70 20.49
CA GLN A 686 10.98 21.53 21.66
C GLN A 686 12.37 22.15 21.46
N SER A 687 12.95 22.06 20.25
CA SER A 687 14.20 22.75 19.89
C SER A 687 14.15 24.28 19.99
N ASP A 688 12.95 24.86 20.05
CA ASP A 688 12.75 26.31 20.05
C ASP A 688 12.52 26.90 21.44
N ASP A 689 12.40 26.06 22.47
CA ASP A 689 12.25 26.50 23.84
C ASP A 689 13.56 26.92 24.51
N CYS A 690 13.47 27.76 25.54
CA CYS A 690 14.65 28.33 26.17
C CYS A 690 15.47 27.33 27.00
N VAL A 691 14.90 26.18 27.39
CA VAL A 691 15.63 25.11 28.12
C VAL A 691 16.48 24.34 27.12
N SER A 692 15.87 23.91 26.01
CA SER A 692 16.54 23.20 24.91
C SER A 692 17.59 24.07 24.21
N ARG A 693 17.41 25.40 24.22
CA ARG A 693 18.39 26.39 23.75
C ARG A 693 19.40 26.85 24.83
N GLY A 694 19.28 26.37 26.06
CA GLY A 694 20.19 26.73 27.17
C GLY A 694 20.12 28.18 27.64
N THR A 695 19.04 28.91 27.32
CA THR A 695 18.81 30.32 27.68
C THR A 695 17.91 30.50 28.91
N CYS A 696 17.31 29.43 29.44
CA CYS A 696 16.60 29.41 30.73
C CYS A 696 16.77 28.04 31.42
N ALA A 697 16.42 27.96 32.70
CA ALA A 697 16.46 26.72 33.49
C ALA A 697 15.10 26.42 34.12
N ILE A 698 14.71 25.15 34.14
CA ILE A 698 13.49 24.64 34.78
C ILE A 698 13.62 24.77 36.30
N ASP A 699 12.56 25.23 36.94
CA ASP A 699 12.45 25.39 38.39
C ASP A 699 11.76 24.17 39.01
N ASP A 700 12.26 23.64 40.12
CA ASP A 700 11.74 22.41 40.73
C ASP A 700 10.35 22.64 41.37
N PRO A 701 9.27 21.99 40.89
CA PRO A 701 7.93 22.12 41.48
C PRO A 701 7.71 21.19 42.68
N SER A 702 8.64 20.28 43.00
CA SER A 702 8.42 19.23 44.01
C SER A 702 8.32 19.73 45.46
N GLY A 703 8.84 20.93 45.74
CA GLY A 703 8.80 21.55 47.08
C GLY A 703 7.70 22.59 47.31
N ASN A 704 6.99 23.02 46.26
CA ASN A 704 5.98 24.08 46.36
C ASN A 704 4.65 23.60 45.75
N ASN A 705 3.69 23.21 46.60
CA ASN A 705 2.30 23.26 46.13
C ASN A 705 1.93 24.74 46.00
N VAL A 706 1.71 25.19 44.76
CA VAL A 706 1.28 26.58 44.50
C VAL A 706 -0.24 26.71 44.61
N CYS A 707 -0.92 25.57 44.65
CA CYS A 707 -2.30 25.37 45.05
C CYS A 707 -2.34 24.66 46.43
#